data_AF-A0A969B6Z3-F1
#
_entry.id   AF-A0A969B6Z3-F1
#
_cell.length_a   1.000
_cell.length_b   1.000
_cell.length_c   1.000
_cell.angle_alpha   90.00
_cell.angle_beta   90.00
_cell.angle_gamma   90.00
#
_symmetry.space_group_name_H-M   'P 1'
#
loop_
_entity.id
_entity.type
_entity.pdbx_description
1 polymer ?
#
loop_
_entity_poly.entity_id
_entity_poly.type
_entity_poly.pdbx_seq_one_letter_code
_entity_poly.pdbx_strand_id
1 'polypeptide(L)'
;MRQHFRTFFAKTYKDSPDSIERLKDKYLYTELYSQTKTNAKQVAEKNKFLLKGTYKSSVGSEIQLNAMNIPKGSVKVTAGGNILTEGADYTVDYTLGRVQIINQGLLESGTPLRISLESNSLFSIQTKTMVGTHLNYKFSDDFYLGGTILNLTERPLTNKVNFGDEPISNTIWGLNGSYRTEAPFLTKLVDKLPFIETKEKSTIAIDAEFAQLKPGSPKAIGKQGVAYIDDFEASEVGLDQKYYTAWYLASTPPTIKGGDRFNDLAYNYNRAKISWFTIDPLFLRDNSLTPDHLSKDDKSTHWVREILEKEVFPNREAENNRENILTTLNIAYYPREKGPYNYDAEGEPGYSAGIDNQGYLKDPESRWGGIMRELVTTDFEESNIEYIEVWVMDPYAEYRRKNNREFDEGDPNPAINPIPDDLLGEDPALYFNLGNISEDILKDGRKSAENAITPDGSKTAMDSTVWGWVPQQLGFQDYFDEANAEQRIYQDIGLDALDDKEELQKYAGYVAQLDELVTDDARKEELKADVANDNFHYFRGTDYDNERKSILDRYKNYNGLEGNSATQESSKESYSTTGDRRPDIEDINQDKTLSGSESYFEYKISLKPSQLQEVGSNYIKDIRGAEGNFTGGNNQKYSVGWYQFRIPLREIQEFYGGIEDFRSIRLCACT
;
A
#
# COMPACT_ATOMS: atom_id res chain seq x y z
N MET A 1 -9.87 -18.20 25.67
CA MET A 1 -10.17 -17.22 26.74
C MET A 1 -11.63 -17.43 27.16
N ARG A 2 -11.93 -17.68 28.45
CA ARG A 2 -13.31 -18.00 28.89
C ARG A 2 -14.20 -16.75 28.77
N GLN A 3 -15.44 -16.91 28.27
CA GLN A 3 -16.39 -15.84 27.97
C GLN A 3 -16.85 -15.09 29.24
N HIS A 4 -16.04 -14.16 29.74
CA HIS A 4 -16.24 -13.50 31.04
C HIS A 4 -17.61 -12.82 31.16
N PHE A 5 -18.10 -12.17 30.10
CA PHE A 5 -19.45 -11.58 30.09
C PHE A 5 -20.53 -12.66 30.21
N ARG A 6 -20.43 -13.76 29.46
CA ARG A 6 -21.41 -14.86 29.52
C ARG A 6 -21.41 -15.55 30.88
N THR A 7 -20.23 -15.84 31.44
CA THR A 7 -20.11 -16.47 32.76
C THR A 7 -20.59 -15.55 33.87
N PHE A 8 -20.30 -14.25 33.81
CA PHE A 8 -20.81 -13.25 34.75
C PHE A 8 -22.34 -13.18 34.70
N PHE A 9 -22.94 -13.02 33.52
CA PHE A 9 -24.41 -12.94 33.37
C PHE A 9 -25.11 -14.21 33.87
N ALA A 10 -24.60 -15.39 33.53
CA ALA A 10 -25.14 -16.67 33.98
C ALA A 10 -25.08 -16.85 35.50
N LYS A 11 -24.06 -16.30 36.16
CA LYS A 11 -23.89 -16.38 37.62
C LYS A 11 -24.71 -15.33 38.36
N THR A 12 -24.73 -14.09 37.87
CA THR A 12 -25.34 -12.94 38.55
C THR A 12 -26.87 -12.95 38.52
N TYR A 13 -27.49 -13.52 37.48
CA TYR A 13 -28.95 -13.48 37.30
C TYR A 13 -29.64 -14.85 37.39
N LYS A 14 -29.03 -15.81 38.07
CA LYS A 14 -29.52 -17.20 38.14
C LYS A 14 -30.98 -17.36 38.63
N ASP A 15 -31.47 -16.43 39.45
CA ASP A 15 -32.75 -16.55 40.17
C ASP A 15 -33.87 -15.59 39.67
N SER A 16 -33.78 -15.03 38.45
CA SER A 16 -34.81 -14.11 37.91
C SER A 16 -35.06 -14.23 36.39
N PRO A 17 -35.77 -15.28 35.93
CA PRO A 17 -35.87 -15.65 34.51
C PRO A 17 -36.46 -14.60 33.56
N ASP A 18 -37.51 -13.87 33.94
CA ASP A 18 -38.17 -12.91 33.03
C ASP A 18 -37.38 -11.61 32.84
N SER A 19 -36.56 -11.26 33.83
CA SER A 19 -35.62 -10.13 33.77
C SER A 19 -34.37 -10.46 32.93
N ILE A 20 -34.06 -11.76 32.80
CA ILE A 20 -32.88 -12.26 32.08
C ILE A 20 -33.00 -12.05 30.57
N GLU A 21 -34.18 -12.26 30.00
CA GLU A 21 -34.57 -12.01 28.59
C GLU A 21 -33.95 -10.70 28.05
N ARG A 22 -34.51 -9.60 28.54
CA ARG A 22 -34.22 -8.25 28.06
C ARG A 22 -32.84 -7.73 28.44
N LEU A 23 -32.29 -8.17 29.58
CA LEU A 23 -30.96 -7.74 30.03
C LEU A 23 -29.84 -8.46 29.28
N LYS A 24 -30.06 -9.73 28.88
CA LYS A 24 -29.13 -10.45 28.01
C LYS A 24 -28.99 -9.74 26.68
N ASP A 25 -30.10 -9.43 26.01
CA ASP A 25 -30.03 -8.78 24.69
C ASP A 25 -29.29 -7.45 24.74
N LYS A 26 -29.46 -6.68 25.83
CA LYS A 26 -28.83 -5.37 25.99
C LYS A 26 -27.34 -5.40 26.35
N TYR A 27 -26.90 -6.37 27.17
CA TYR A 27 -25.58 -6.31 27.80
C TYR A 27 -24.70 -7.54 27.53
N LEU A 28 -25.26 -8.65 27.07
CA LEU A 28 -24.48 -9.84 26.74
C LEU A 28 -23.79 -9.66 25.40
N TYR A 29 -22.53 -9.24 25.46
CA TYR A 29 -21.66 -9.05 24.30
C TYR A 29 -20.95 -10.37 23.93
N THR A 30 -21.72 -11.29 23.36
CA THR A 30 -21.23 -12.60 22.89
C THR A 30 -20.33 -12.50 21.68
N GLU A 31 -20.61 -11.53 20.81
CA GLU A 31 -19.93 -11.27 19.54
C GLU A 31 -18.44 -11.00 19.77
N LEU A 32 -18.09 -10.36 20.89
CA LEU A 32 -16.70 -10.19 21.35
C LEU A 32 -15.90 -11.50 21.43
N TYR A 33 -16.57 -12.64 21.60
CA TYR A 33 -15.93 -13.96 21.74
C TYR A 33 -16.26 -14.93 20.60
N SER A 34 -17.26 -14.63 19.77
CA SER A 34 -17.70 -15.52 18.69
C SER A 34 -17.46 -14.96 17.29
N GLN A 35 -17.10 -13.68 17.19
CA GLN A 35 -16.80 -13.00 15.93
C GLN A 35 -15.38 -12.40 15.99
N THR A 36 -14.89 -11.96 14.84
CA THR A 36 -13.65 -11.18 14.76
C THR A 36 -13.79 -9.87 15.51
N LYS A 37 -12.66 -9.28 15.90
CA LYS A 37 -12.61 -7.97 16.56
C LYS A 37 -13.31 -6.89 15.74
N THR A 38 -13.16 -6.91 14.41
CA THR A 38 -13.78 -5.96 13.49
C THR A 38 -15.30 -6.08 13.50
N ASN A 39 -15.83 -7.28 13.30
CA ASN A 39 -17.28 -7.51 13.29
C ASN A 39 -17.90 -7.24 14.67
N ALA A 40 -17.23 -7.66 15.75
CA ALA A 40 -17.68 -7.37 17.10
C ALA A 40 -17.78 -5.86 17.34
N LYS A 41 -16.81 -5.04 16.89
CA LYS A 41 -16.84 -3.58 17.05
C LYS A 41 -18.05 -2.92 16.38
N GLN A 42 -18.54 -3.47 15.27
CA GLN A 42 -19.71 -2.95 14.55
C GLN A 42 -21.02 -3.10 15.36
N VAL A 43 -21.04 -4.00 16.36
CA VAL A 43 -22.13 -4.15 17.33
C VAL A 43 -22.06 -3.07 18.41
N ALA A 44 -22.20 -1.81 17.97
CA ALA A 44 -22.00 -0.61 18.78
C ALA A 44 -22.98 -0.52 19.97
N GLU A 45 -24.15 -1.16 19.87
CA GLU A 45 -25.13 -1.19 20.95
C GLU A 45 -24.65 -1.95 22.18
N LYS A 46 -23.73 -2.91 22.02
CA LYS A 46 -23.11 -3.71 23.09
C LYS A 46 -21.68 -3.29 23.43
N ASN A 47 -20.96 -2.64 22.51
CA ASN A 47 -19.60 -2.13 22.72
C ASN A 47 -19.55 -0.85 23.59
N LYS A 48 -19.95 -0.96 24.87
CA LYS A 48 -20.10 0.18 25.79
C LYS A 48 -19.31 0.04 27.10
N PHE A 49 -18.60 -1.07 27.29
CA PHE A 49 -17.86 -1.35 28.51
C PHE A 49 -16.47 -0.72 28.45
N LEU A 50 -16.14 0.12 29.44
CA LEU A 50 -14.86 0.82 29.53
C LEU A 50 -14.18 0.50 30.86
N LEU A 51 -12.94 0.02 30.81
CA LEU A 51 -12.10 -0.18 31.99
C LEU A 51 -11.17 1.03 32.15
N LYS A 52 -11.38 1.83 33.19
CA LYS A 52 -10.49 2.93 33.57
C LYS A 52 -9.65 2.53 34.78
N GLY A 53 -8.36 2.83 34.74
CA GLY A 53 -7.44 2.62 35.85
C GLY A 53 -6.41 3.74 35.90
N THR A 54 -5.82 3.95 37.08
CA THR A 54 -4.63 4.79 37.24
C THR A 54 -3.50 3.91 37.77
N TYR A 55 -2.30 4.13 37.28
CA TYR A 55 -1.09 3.50 37.80
C TYR A 55 -0.06 4.60 38.06
N LYS A 56 0.81 4.38 39.05
CA LYS A 56 1.91 5.27 39.37
C LYS A 56 3.21 4.49 39.24
N SER A 57 4.22 5.09 38.61
CA SER A 57 5.59 4.57 38.68
C SER A 57 6.04 4.45 40.14
N SER A 58 7.00 3.58 40.43
CA SER A 58 7.51 3.31 41.79
C SER A 58 7.74 4.60 42.59
N VAL A 59 7.42 4.56 43.89
CA VAL A 59 7.45 5.69 44.82
C VAL A 59 8.88 6.21 44.98
N GLY A 60 9.29 7.11 44.08
CA GLY A 60 10.47 7.95 44.21
C GLY A 60 10.05 9.38 44.59
N SER A 61 10.96 10.10 45.26
CA SER A 61 10.84 11.55 45.46
C SER A 61 11.02 12.33 44.14
N GLU A 62 11.39 11.65 43.07
CA GLU A 62 11.69 12.21 41.75
C GLU A 62 10.54 11.98 40.76
N ILE A 63 10.17 13.05 40.05
CA ILE A 63 9.08 13.09 39.08
C ILE A 63 9.67 13.54 37.74
N GLN A 64 9.63 12.66 36.73
CA GLN A 64 10.04 13.00 35.37
C GLN A 64 9.00 13.92 34.72
N LEU A 65 9.44 15.04 34.16
CA LEU A 65 8.60 16.04 33.51
C LEU A 65 8.38 15.78 32.01
N ASN A 66 9.01 14.75 31.46
CA ASN A 66 8.96 14.37 30.03
C ASN A 66 9.31 15.51 29.05
N ALA A 67 10.07 16.51 29.49
CA ALA A 67 10.57 17.61 28.68
C ALA A 67 12.03 17.86 29.03
N MET A 68 12.92 17.95 28.04
CA MET A 68 14.33 18.28 28.25
C MET A 68 14.56 19.77 27.99
N ASN A 69 15.62 20.33 28.58
CA ASN A 69 16.02 21.74 28.40
C ASN A 69 14.89 22.74 28.72
N ILE A 70 14.26 22.54 29.87
CA ILE A 70 13.18 23.38 30.37
C ILE A 70 13.73 24.78 30.73
N PRO A 71 13.07 25.87 30.33
CA PRO A 71 13.47 27.22 30.75
C PRO A 71 13.54 27.34 32.28
N LYS A 72 14.62 27.91 32.81
CA LYS A 72 14.78 28.08 34.26
C LYS A 72 13.65 28.95 34.82
N GLY A 73 13.01 28.50 35.90
CA GLY A 73 11.91 29.20 36.58
C GLY A 73 10.52 29.00 35.97
N SER A 74 10.37 28.22 34.89
CA SER A 74 9.05 27.95 34.29
C SER A 74 8.25 26.87 35.02
N VAL A 75 8.90 26.08 35.89
CA VAL A 75 8.26 24.98 36.61
C VAL A 75 7.52 25.53 37.83
N LYS A 76 6.22 25.27 37.90
CA LYS A 76 5.36 25.58 39.05
C LYS A 76 4.76 24.30 39.59
N VAL A 77 5.08 23.97 40.84
CA VAL A 77 4.51 22.82 41.55
C VAL A 77 3.47 23.29 42.55
N THR A 78 2.29 22.67 42.55
CA THR A 78 1.26 22.91 43.56
C THR A 78 0.86 21.63 44.27
N ALA A 79 0.59 21.74 45.57
CA ALA A 79 0.10 20.66 46.43
C ALA A 79 -1.14 21.14 47.18
N GLY A 80 -2.28 20.47 47.00
CA GLY A 80 -3.53 20.84 47.69
C GLY A 80 -3.99 22.29 47.44
N GLY A 81 -3.61 22.89 46.31
CA GLY A 81 -3.93 24.28 45.96
C GLY A 81 -2.87 25.32 46.36
N ASN A 82 -1.88 24.95 47.18
CA ASN A 82 -0.77 25.83 47.55
C ASN A 82 0.38 25.72 46.54
N ILE A 83 0.95 26.85 46.14
CA ILE A 83 2.17 26.89 45.33
C ILE A 83 3.36 26.56 46.22
N LEU A 84 4.14 25.56 45.83
CA LEU A 84 5.35 25.14 46.52
C LEU A 84 6.53 26.04 46.13
N THR A 85 7.51 26.16 47.03
CA THR A 85 8.70 26.99 46.81
C THR A 85 9.88 26.15 46.32
N GLU A 86 10.43 26.48 45.16
CA GLU A 86 11.66 25.84 44.64
C GLU A 86 12.84 26.11 45.58
N GLY A 87 13.63 25.08 45.88
CA GLY A 87 14.73 25.10 46.83
C GLY A 87 14.35 24.79 48.27
N ALA A 88 13.07 24.91 48.64
CA ALA A 88 12.56 24.58 49.99
C ALA A 88 11.66 23.35 49.99
N ASP A 89 10.73 23.25 49.04
CA ASP A 89 9.77 22.15 48.95
C ASP A 89 10.14 21.12 47.87
N TYR A 90 10.76 21.59 46.78
CA TYR A 90 11.23 20.76 45.67
C TYR A 90 12.46 21.38 45.00
N THR A 91 13.17 20.60 44.19
CA THR A 91 14.25 21.06 43.31
C THR A 91 13.97 20.60 41.88
N VAL A 92 14.53 21.30 40.89
CA VAL A 92 14.30 21.02 39.47
C VAL A 92 15.64 20.82 38.76
N ASP A 93 15.80 19.67 38.11
CA ASP A 93 16.79 19.50 37.05
C ASP A 93 16.18 19.97 35.73
N TYR A 94 16.51 21.18 35.33
CA TYR A 94 16.03 21.81 34.10
C TYR A 94 16.61 21.16 32.82
N THR A 95 17.75 20.48 32.93
CA THR A 95 18.41 19.85 31.77
C THR A 95 17.75 18.51 31.49
N LEU A 96 17.66 17.66 32.52
CA LEU A 96 17.07 16.32 32.44
C LEU A 96 15.54 16.31 32.56
N GLY A 97 14.94 17.43 32.96
CA GLY A 97 13.50 17.58 33.10
C GLY A 97 12.94 16.78 34.25
N ARG A 98 13.47 16.98 35.47
CA ARG A 98 13.06 16.22 36.66
C ARG A 98 12.78 17.13 37.83
N VAL A 99 11.75 16.80 38.61
CA VAL A 99 11.42 17.47 39.87
C VAL A 99 11.65 16.52 41.02
N GLN A 100 12.48 16.91 41.97
CA GLN A 100 12.69 16.16 43.20
C GLN A 100 12.01 16.86 44.36
N ILE A 101 11.02 16.20 44.98
CA ILE A 101 10.32 16.69 46.17
C ILE A 101 11.22 16.45 47.39
N ILE A 102 11.57 17.52 48.10
CA ILE A 102 12.44 17.47 49.28
C ILE A 102 11.67 17.59 50.59
N ASN A 103 10.45 18.16 50.55
CA ASN A 103 9.58 18.25 51.72
C ASN A 103 8.93 16.89 52.03
N GLN A 104 9.40 16.24 53.10
CA GLN A 104 8.95 14.92 53.54
C GLN A 104 7.47 14.88 53.92
N GLY A 105 6.92 15.98 54.47
CA GLY A 105 5.49 16.05 54.82
C GLY A 105 4.58 15.93 53.60
N LEU A 106 5.04 16.38 52.42
CA LEU A 106 4.30 16.22 51.17
C LEU A 106 4.38 14.78 50.64
N LEU A 107 5.51 14.10 50.83
CA LEU A 107 5.69 12.70 50.44
C LEU A 107 4.83 11.76 51.30
N GLU A 108 4.78 11.99 52.62
CA GLU A 108 4.02 11.18 53.57
C GLU A 108 2.51 11.40 53.49
N SER A 109 2.07 12.65 53.22
CA SER A 109 0.64 12.98 53.16
C SER A 109 -0.09 12.40 51.95
N GLY A 110 0.62 11.94 50.93
CA GLY A 110 0.02 11.42 49.69
C GLY A 110 -0.78 12.47 48.90
N THR A 111 -0.60 13.76 49.19
CA THR A 111 -1.33 14.85 48.54
C THR A 111 -1.01 14.88 47.04
N PRO A 112 -2.01 14.97 46.15
CA PRO A 112 -1.76 15.10 44.71
C PRO A 112 -0.92 16.34 44.40
N LEU A 113 0.18 16.14 43.67
CA LEU A 113 1.04 17.20 43.17
C LEU A 113 0.65 17.52 41.72
N ARG A 114 0.47 18.80 41.41
CA ARG A 114 0.25 19.27 40.04
C ARG A 114 1.44 20.12 39.61
N ILE A 115 2.11 19.69 38.55
CA ILE A 115 3.28 20.38 38.00
C ILE A 115 2.89 21.00 36.67
N SER A 116 3.16 22.29 36.52
CA SER A 116 3.02 23.01 35.25
C SER A 116 4.39 23.51 34.83
N LEU A 117 4.69 23.46 33.53
CA LEU A 117 5.97 23.90 32.98
C LEU A 117 5.76 24.48 31.59
N GLU A 118 6.67 25.37 31.18
CA GLU A 118 6.82 25.78 29.79
C GLU A 118 7.90 24.90 29.13
N SER A 119 7.70 24.52 27.87
CA SER A 119 8.65 23.70 27.12
C SER A 119 8.93 24.33 25.76
N ASN A 120 10.21 24.50 25.45
CA ASN A 120 10.68 24.88 24.12
C ASN A 120 10.77 23.63 23.25
N SER A 121 9.63 23.04 22.91
CA SER A 121 9.61 21.91 21.97
C SER A 121 10.04 22.40 20.59
N LEU A 122 11.15 21.84 20.07
CA LEU A 122 11.70 22.17 18.75
C LEU A 122 10.80 21.73 17.57
N PHE A 123 9.71 21.00 17.83
CA PHE A 123 8.85 20.39 16.82
C PHE A 123 7.42 20.96 16.75
N SER A 124 7.17 22.16 17.27
CA SER A 124 5.87 22.81 17.08
C SER A 124 5.80 23.45 15.68
N ILE A 125 5.03 22.85 14.78
CA ILE A 125 4.87 23.32 13.38
C ILE A 125 3.94 24.56 13.32
N GLN A 126 3.06 24.72 14.31
CA GLN A 126 2.14 25.87 14.39
C GLN A 126 2.83 27.10 14.94
N THR A 127 2.74 28.22 14.21
CA THR A 127 3.30 29.50 14.67
C THR A 127 2.40 30.13 15.72
N LYS A 128 2.96 30.47 16.89
CA LYS A 128 2.27 31.17 17.97
C LYS A 128 2.77 32.61 18.08
N THR A 129 1.85 33.56 18.09
CA THR A 129 2.15 34.99 18.23
C THR A 129 1.52 35.51 19.51
N MET A 130 2.35 35.99 20.44
CA MET A 130 1.91 36.57 21.69
C MET A 130 2.24 38.07 21.71
N VAL A 131 1.22 38.91 21.75
CA VAL A 131 1.37 40.38 21.79
C VAL A 131 0.63 40.90 23.01
N GLY A 132 1.29 41.71 23.82
CA GLY A 132 0.66 42.29 24.98
C GLY A 132 1.47 43.42 25.58
N THR A 133 0.86 44.09 26.55
CA THR A 133 1.51 45.09 27.37
C THR A 133 1.09 44.93 28.82
N HIS A 134 2.01 45.25 29.72
CA HIS A 134 1.75 45.38 31.14
C HIS A 134 2.15 46.77 31.58
N LEU A 135 1.24 47.47 32.25
CA LEU A 135 1.47 48.81 32.80
C LEU A 135 1.39 48.71 34.31
N ASN A 136 2.42 49.16 35.01
CA ASN A 136 2.41 49.21 36.47
C ASN A 136 2.55 50.66 36.94
N TYR A 137 1.61 51.11 37.77
CA TYR A 137 1.62 52.43 38.38
C TYR A 137 1.81 52.31 39.88
N LYS A 138 2.96 52.83 40.34
CA LYS A 138 3.33 52.85 41.76
C LYS A 138 2.81 54.14 42.40
N PHE A 139 1.78 54.03 43.24
CA PHE A 139 1.21 55.18 43.95
C PHE A 139 2.05 55.57 45.17
N SER A 140 2.71 54.59 45.82
CA SER A 140 3.66 54.80 46.92
C SER A 140 4.66 53.64 47.00
N ASP A 141 5.62 53.71 47.92
CA ASP A 141 6.54 52.60 48.19
C ASP A 141 5.84 51.31 48.65
N ASP A 142 4.62 51.47 49.18
CA ASP A 142 3.83 50.40 49.79
C ASP A 142 2.64 49.97 48.93
N PHE A 143 2.30 50.70 47.84
CA PHE A 143 1.13 50.43 47.01
C PHE A 143 1.40 50.60 45.52
N TYR A 144 1.07 49.57 44.74
CA TYR A 144 1.02 49.65 43.28
C TYR A 144 -0.25 49.03 42.70
N LEU A 145 -0.60 49.48 41.50
CA LEU A 145 -1.65 48.90 40.68
C LEU A 145 -1.12 48.67 39.27
N GLY A 146 -1.25 47.45 38.78
CA GLY A 146 -0.91 47.03 37.45
C GLY A 146 -2.14 46.66 36.61
N GLY A 147 -1.98 46.77 35.30
CA GLY A 147 -2.93 46.29 34.31
C GLY A 147 -2.21 45.54 33.19
N THR A 148 -2.75 44.40 32.79
CA THR A 148 -2.21 43.54 31.74
C THR A 148 -3.24 43.40 30.63
N ILE A 149 -2.79 43.47 29.38
CA ILE A 149 -3.54 42.95 28.23
C ILE A 149 -2.61 42.12 27.37
N LEU A 150 -3.04 40.94 26.98
CA LEU A 150 -2.29 39.95 26.22
C LEU A 150 -3.21 39.31 25.20
N ASN A 151 -2.74 39.17 23.97
CA ASN A 151 -3.38 38.36 22.94
C ASN A 151 -2.40 37.27 22.49
N LEU A 152 -2.83 36.02 22.58
CA LEU A 152 -2.12 34.85 22.06
C LEU A 152 -2.91 34.29 20.89
N THR A 153 -2.32 34.33 19.70
CA THR A 153 -2.92 33.81 18.47
C THR A 153 -2.04 32.72 17.86
N GLU A 154 -2.66 31.58 17.55
CA GLU A 154 -2.05 30.47 16.82
C GLU A 154 -2.47 30.55 15.35
N ARG A 155 -1.50 30.34 14.44
CA ARG A 155 -1.76 30.28 13.00
C ARG A 155 -1.81 28.81 12.57
N PRO A 156 -2.94 28.32 12.02
CA PRO A 156 -3.02 26.97 11.50
C PRO A 156 -2.22 26.85 10.20
N LEU A 157 -1.81 25.62 9.87
CA LEU A 157 -1.12 25.31 8.62
C LEU A 157 -2.07 25.32 7.42
N THR A 158 -3.28 24.82 7.64
CA THR A 158 -4.36 24.69 6.67
C THR A 158 -5.60 25.42 7.18
N ASN A 159 -6.52 25.79 6.28
CA ASN A 159 -7.79 26.40 6.67
C ASN A 159 -8.83 25.34 7.12
N LYS A 160 -8.61 24.07 6.75
CA LYS A 160 -9.33 22.91 7.29
C LYS A 160 -8.59 22.41 8.52
N VAL A 161 -9.25 22.42 9.67
CA VAL A 161 -8.66 22.02 10.95
C VAL A 161 -9.54 20.97 11.59
N ASN A 162 -8.91 19.87 12.04
CA ASN A 162 -9.59 18.77 12.70
C ASN A 162 -9.92 19.09 14.16
N PHE A 163 -10.94 18.41 14.67
CA PHE A 163 -11.34 18.50 16.07
C PHE A 163 -10.19 18.06 16.99
N GLY A 164 -9.86 18.88 17.98
CA GLY A 164 -8.72 18.70 18.89
C GLY A 164 -7.46 19.49 18.51
N ASP A 165 -7.33 19.91 17.24
CA ASP A 165 -6.21 20.69 16.72
C ASP A 165 -6.58 22.18 16.49
N GLU A 166 -7.70 22.64 17.08
CA GLU A 166 -8.24 23.96 16.80
C GLU A 166 -7.29 25.07 17.28
N PRO A 167 -6.86 25.99 16.38
CA PRO A 167 -6.00 27.08 16.78
C PRO A 167 -6.75 28.11 17.62
N ILE A 168 -6.10 28.63 18.65
CA ILE A 168 -6.69 29.63 19.55
C ILE A 168 -6.31 31.07 19.16
N SER A 169 -7.19 32.01 19.48
CA SER A 169 -6.94 33.46 19.42
C SER A 169 -7.51 34.12 20.68
N ASN A 170 -6.83 33.90 21.80
CA ASN A 170 -7.32 34.26 23.11
C ASN A 170 -6.77 35.62 23.56
N THR A 171 -7.65 36.47 24.10
CA THR A 171 -7.25 37.75 24.70
C THR A 171 -7.47 37.69 26.21
N ILE A 172 -6.40 37.87 26.98
CA ILE A 172 -6.45 38.00 28.43
C ILE A 172 -6.29 39.47 28.77
N TRP A 173 -7.14 39.98 29.64
CA TRP A 173 -6.90 41.26 30.29
C TRP A 173 -7.10 41.12 31.80
N GLY A 174 -6.36 41.90 32.58
CA GLY A 174 -6.40 41.78 34.03
C GLY A 174 -5.87 43.01 34.74
N LEU A 175 -6.18 43.08 36.02
CA LEU A 175 -5.72 44.10 36.95
C LEU A 175 -5.12 43.39 38.16
N ASN A 176 -4.00 43.90 38.66
CA ASN A 176 -3.35 43.38 39.85
C ASN A 176 -2.95 44.54 40.76
N GLY A 177 -3.04 44.35 42.07
CA GLY A 177 -2.62 45.33 43.05
C GLY A 177 -1.97 44.65 44.24
N SER A 178 -0.95 45.30 44.79
CA SER A 178 -0.32 44.85 46.03
C SER A 178 -0.21 46.03 46.98
N TYR A 179 -0.61 45.79 48.23
CA TYR A 179 -0.42 46.72 49.33
C TYR A 179 0.38 46.02 50.42
N ARG A 180 1.59 46.50 50.70
CA ARG A 180 2.46 45.94 51.75
C ARG A 180 2.88 47.04 52.70
N THR A 181 2.59 46.86 53.98
CA THR A 181 2.97 47.81 55.02
C THR A 181 3.47 47.11 56.27
N GLU A 182 4.32 47.78 57.05
CA GLU A 182 4.75 47.29 58.34
C GLU A 182 3.58 47.37 59.34
N ALA A 183 3.42 46.34 60.16
CA ALA A 183 2.41 46.26 61.20
C ALA A 183 3.06 46.15 62.59
N PRO A 184 3.62 47.24 63.14
CA PRO A 184 4.31 47.22 64.44
C PRO A 184 3.43 46.74 65.59
N PHE A 185 2.11 46.86 65.46
CA PHE A 185 1.17 46.35 66.46
C PHE A 185 1.19 44.82 66.53
N LEU A 186 1.35 44.12 65.40
CA LEU A 186 1.47 42.66 65.35
C LEU A 186 2.80 42.22 65.96
N THR A 187 3.89 42.94 65.66
CA THR A 187 5.21 42.65 66.26
C THR A 187 5.14 42.75 67.78
N LYS A 188 4.56 43.84 68.29
CA LYS A 188 4.34 44.04 69.73
C LYS A 188 3.37 43.04 70.36
N LEU A 189 2.46 42.46 69.58
CA LEU A 189 1.53 41.44 70.07
C LEU A 189 2.26 40.10 70.20
N VAL A 190 3.12 39.76 69.24
CA VAL A 190 3.99 38.57 69.31
C VAL A 190 4.99 38.67 70.46
N ASP A 191 5.59 39.85 70.69
CA ASP A 191 6.50 40.11 71.81
C ASP A 191 5.85 39.96 73.21
N LYS A 192 4.52 39.96 73.29
CA LYS A 192 3.78 39.73 74.54
C LYS A 192 3.60 38.25 74.88
N LEU A 193 3.96 37.34 73.98
CA LEU A 193 3.95 35.91 74.28
C LEU A 193 5.18 35.56 75.14
N PRO A 194 5.00 34.90 76.29
CA PRO A 194 6.12 34.58 77.16
C PRO A 194 7.15 33.72 76.42
N PHE A 195 8.44 34.05 76.63
CA PHE A 195 9.62 33.40 76.03
C PHE A 195 9.89 33.71 74.53
N ILE A 196 9.24 34.70 73.93
CA ILE A 196 9.49 35.14 72.54
C ILE A 196 9.83 36.64 72.53
N GLU A 197 10.95 37.02 71.89
CA GLU A 197 11.34 38.43 71.69
C GLU A 197 11.72 38.62 70.20
N THR A 198 10.89 39.35 69.45
CA THR A 198 11.02 39.49 68.00
C THR A 198 11.72 40.80 67.62
N LYS A 199 12.89 40.70 66.98
CA LYS A 199 13.60 41.86 66.40
C LYS A 199 13.14 42.17 64.98
N GLU A 200 12.58 41.18 64.31
CA GLU A 200 12.09 41.30 62.93
C GLU A 200 10.68 41.92 62.91
N LYS A 201 10.48 42.89 62.02
CA LYS A 201 9.20 43.59 61.89
C LYS A 201 8.15 42.70 61.24
N SER A 202 6.92 42.75 61.76
CA SER A 202 5.78 42.11 61.13
C SER A 202 5.29 42.97 59.96
N THR A 203 4.92 42.34 58.85
CA THR A 203 4.34 43.02 57.68
C THR A 203 2.97 42.45 57.34
N ILE A 204 2.04 43.31 56.96
CA ILE A 204 0.78 42.92 56.33
C ILE A 204 0.95 43.15 54.83
N ALA A 205 0.72 42.10 54.04
CA ALA A 205 0.67 42.17 52.59
C ALA A 205 -0.72 41.72 52.12
N ILE A 206 -1.30 42.49 51.22
CA ILE A 206 -2.56 42.17 50.55
C ILE A 206 -2.29 42.23 49.05
N ASP A 207 -2.39 41.06 48.42
CA ASP A 207 -2.29 40.92 46.97
C ASP A 207 -3.67 40.58 46.41
N ALA A 208 -4.07 41.31 45.37
CA ALA A 208 -5.32 41.09 44.68
C ALA A 208 -5.08 41.05 43.17
N GLU A 209 -5.61 40.01 42.51
CA GLU A 209 -5.52 39.84 41.07
C GLU A 209 -6.90 39.53 40.49
N PHE A 210 -7.22 40.17 39.36
CA PHE A 210 -8.36 39.87 38.52
C PHE A 210 -7.86 39.66 37.10
N ALA A 211 -8.27 38.56 36.46
CA ALA A 211 -7.99 38.32 35.06
C ALA A 211 -9.21 37.70 34.39
N GLN A 212 -9.52 38.18 33.18
CA GLN A 212 -10.55 37.62 32.32
C GLN A 212 -9.92 37.13 31.02
N LEU A 213 -10.21 35.87 30.69
CA LEU A 213 -9.92 35.28 29.39
C LEU A 213 -11.13 35.50 28.47
N LYS A 214 -10.92 36.20 27.36
CA LYS A 214 -11.86 36.26 26.23
C LYS A 214 -11.38 35.27 25.16
N PRO A 215 -12.00 34.09 25.04
CA PRO A 215 -11.62 33.13 24.03
C PRO A 215 -12.00 33.63 22.62
N GLY A 216 -11.25 33.20 21.62
CA GLY A 216 -11.52 33.51 20.23
C GLY A 216 -10.83 32.54 19.28
N SER A 217 -11.21 32.60 18.01
CA SER A 217 -10.63 31.82 16.92
C SER A 217 -9.92 32.73 15.91
N PRO A 218 -8.82 32.27 15.29
CA PRO A 218 -8.16 33.03 14.25
C PRO A 218 -9.04 33.11 12.99
N LYS A 219 -8.97 34.23 12.28
CA LYS A 219 -9.79 34.45 11.06
C LYS A 219 -9.50 33.45 9.92
N ALA A 220 -8.36 32.77 9.96
CA ALA A 220 -7.96 31.78 8.97
C ALA A 220 -8.93 30.58 8.88
N ILE A 221 -9.56 30.19 10.00
CA ILE A 221 -10.57 29.11 10.05
C ILE A 221 -12.02 29.62 9.88
N GLY A 222 -12.17 30.77 9.20
CA GLY A 222 -13.44 31.43 8.96
C GLY A 222 -14.02 32.17 10.18
N LYS A 223 -15.08 32.94 9.95
CA LYS A 223 -15.70 33.80 10.99
C LYS A 223 -16.38 33.00 12.11
N GLN A 224 -16.76 31.76 11.86
CA GLN A 224 -17.44 30.89 12.82
C GLN A 224 -16.48 29.98 13.58
N GLY A 225 -15.19 29.92 13.22
CA GLY A 225 -14.22 29.01 13.83
C GLY A 225 -14.62 27.55 13.62
N VAL A 226 -14.71 27.13 12.36
CA VAL A 226 -15.18 25.77 12.01
C VAL A 226 -14.07 24.77 12.30
N ALA A 227 -14.43 23.68 12.96
CA ALA A 227 -13.59 22.50 13.14
C ALA A 227 -14.29 21.28 12.54
N TYR A 228 -13.53 20.44 11.86
CA TYR A 228 -14.02 19.23 11.20
C TYR A 228 -13.93 18.06 12.18
N ILE A 229 -15.06 17.41 12.45
CA ILE A 229 -15.07 16.14 13.20
C ILE A 229 -14.46 15.03 12.34
N ASP A 230 -14.78 15.07 11.04
CA ASP A 230 -14.23 14.24 9.98
C ASP A 230 -14.38 15.02 8.67
N ASP A 231 -13.35 15.04 7.84
CA ASP A 231 -13.35 15.67 6.52
C ASP A 231 -13.33 14.63 5.37
N PHE A 232 -13.27 13.34 5.71
CA PHE A 232 -13.15 12.20 4.80
C PHE A 232 -11.95 12.29 3.85
N GLU A 233 -10.94 13.14 4.10
CA GLU A 233 -9.77 13.23 3.22
C GLU A 233 -8.89 11.98 3.31
N ALA A 234 -8.86 11.33 4.47
CA ALA A 234 -8.11 10.10 4.72
C ALA A 234 -9.00 8.84 4.78
N SER A 235 -10.23 8.90 4.25
CA SER A 235 -11.14 7.74 4.25
C SER A 235 -10.78 6.69 3.20
N GLU A 236 -9.99 7.06 2.20
CA GLU A 236 -9.53 6.18 1.11
C GLU A 236 -8.01 6.19 1.07
N VAL A 237 -7.41 5.00 1.19
CA VAL A 237 -5.96 4.79 1.07
C VAL A 237 -5.74 3.72 0.02
N GLY A 238 -5.10 4.10 -1.09
CA GLY A 238 -4.76 3.16 -2.16
C GLY A 238 -3.53 2.33 -1.79
N LEU A 239 -3.62 1.00 -1.98
CA LEU A 239 -2.48 0.09 -1.91
C LEU A 239 -2.02 -0.21 -3.35
N ASP A 240 -0.92 0.40 -3.79
CA ASP A 240 -0.48 0.26 -5.18
C ASP A 240 0.00 -1.17 -5.51
N GLN A 241 -0.62 -1.79 -6.52
CA GLN A 241 -0.27 -3.13 -7.01
C GLN A 241 0.40 -3.12 -8.39
N LYS A 242 0.69 -1.95 -8.99
CA LYS A 242 1.17 -1.83 -10.39
C LYS A 242 2.65 -2.17 -10.60
N TYR A 243 3.41 -2.45 -9.54
CA TYR A 243 4.84 -2.71 -9.68
C TYR A 243 5.09 -4.06 -10.38
N TYR A 244 5.54 -4.00 -11.64
CA TYR A 244 5.56 -5.17 -12.53
C TYR A 244 6.47 -6.31 -12.05
N THR A 245 7.59 -6.02 -11.36
CA THR A 245 8.50 -7.07 -10.87
C THR A 245 7.95 -7.83 -9.66
N ALA A 246 6.81 -7.41 -9.09
CA ALA A 246 6.12 -8.16 -8.04
C ALA A 246 5.17 -9.23 -8.61
N TRP A 247 4.97 -9.26 -9.92
CA TRP A 247 4.12 -10.20 -10.62
C TRP A 247 4.93 -11.33 -11.25
N TYR A 248 4.39 -12.53 -11.15
CA TYR A 248 4.96 -13.78 -11.69
C TYR A 248 3.94 -14.41 -12.64
N LEU A 249 4.37 -15.41 -13.41
CA LEU A 249 3.46 -16.22 -14.22
C LEU A 249 2.41 -16.90 -13.33
N ALA A 250 1.13 -16.86 -13.72
CA ALA A 250 0.07 -17.53 -12.97
C ALA A 250 0.00 -19.03 -13.26
N SER A 251 -0.40 -19.81 -12.26
CA SER A 251 -0.89 -21.18 -12.45
C SER A 251 -2.18 -21.15 -13.28
N THR A 252 -2.46 -22.22 -14.03
CA THR A 252 -3.68 -22.34 -14.83
C THR A 252 -4.89 -22.45 -13.90
N PRO A 253 -5.86 -21.50 -13.97
CA PRO A 253 -7.04 -21.55 -13.13
C PRO A 253 -7.85 -22.82 -13.40
N PRO A 254 -8.45 -23.44 -12.37
CA PRO A 254 -9.30 -24.63 -12.56
C PRO A 254 -10.54 -24.39 -13.44
N THR A 255 -10.92 -23.13 -13.66
CA THR A 255 -12.02 -22.72 -14.55
C THR A 255 -11.67 -22.86 -16.03
N ILE A 256 -10.38 -22.91 -16.38
CA ILE A 256 -9.90 -23.15 -17.74
C ILE A 256 -9.97 -24.65 -18.06
N LYS A 257 -10.36 -25.00 -19.29
CA LYS A 257 -10.35 -26.39 -19.75
C LYS A 257 -8.95 -26.99 -19.64
N GLY A 258 -8.83 -28.07 -18.88
CA GLY A 258 -7.55 -28.73 -18.59
C GLY A 258 -6.84 -28.20 -17.33
N GLY A 259 -7.33 -27.12 -16.71
CA GLY A 259 -6.76 -26.55 -15.49
C GLY A 259 -6.92 -27.43 -14.24
N ASP A 260 -7.63 -28.56 -14.34
CA ASP A 260 -7.76 -29.58 -13.30
C ASP A 260 -6.78 -30.75 -13.47
N ARG A 261 -6.02 -30.79 -14.58
CA ARG A 261 -5.03 -31.83 -14.86
C ARG A 261 -3.85 -31.74 -13.89
N PHE A 262 -3.33 -32.90 -13.51
CA PHE A 262 -2.23 -33.01 -12.56
C PHE A 262 -1.12 -33.88 -13.14
N ASN A 263 0.10 -33.35 -13.15
CA ASN A 263 1.29 -33.97 -13.72
C ASN A 263 1.06 -34.45 -15.16
N ASP A 264 0.45 -33.58 -15.98
CA ASP A 264 0.06 -33.80 -17.37
C ASP A 264 0.24 -32.49 -18.16
N LEU A 265 0.91 -32.54 -19.32
CA LEU A 265 1.24 -31.37 -20.14
C LEU A 265 -0.03 -30.64 -20.64
N ALA A 266 -1.15 -31.35 -20.74
CA ALA A 266 -2.45 -30.78 -21.12
C ALA A 266 -2.90 -29.64 -20.19
N TYR A 267 -2.36 -29.56 -18.98
CA TYR A 267 -2.59 -28.47 -18.02
C TYR A 267 -2.31 -27.07 -18.59
N ASN A 268 -1.30 -26.94 -19.47
CA ASN A 268 -0.87 -25.66 -20.04
C ASN A 268 -1.22 -25.48 -21.51
N TYR A 269 -1.95 -26.41 -22.15
CA TYR A 269 -2.22 -26.33 -23.59
C TYR A 269 -2.95 -25.06 -24.02
N ASN A 270 -3.78 -24.49 -23.15
CA ASN A 270 -4.52 -23.25 -23.43
C ASN A 270 -3.79 -21.97 -23.03
N ARG A 271 -2.57 -22.05 -22.49
CA ARG A 271 -1.78 -20.88 -22.08
C ARG A 271 -1.17 -20.19 -23.30
N ALA A 272 -1.60 -18.99 -23.60
CA ALA A 272 -1.03 -18.14 -24.64
C ALA A 272 0.01 -17.17 -24.07
N LYS A 273 0.78 -16.54 -24.96
CA LYS A 273 1.87 -15.63 -24.59
C LYS A 273 1.30 -14.37 -23.94
N ILE A 274 1.78 -14.08 -22.74
CA ILE A 274 1.54 -12.85 -22.02
C ILE A 274 2.87 -12.22 -21.63
N SER A 275 2.93 -10.89 -21.61
CA SER A 275 4.07 -10.12 -21.12
C SER A 275 3.58 -8.94 -20.29
N TRP A 276 4.26 -8.67 -19.19
CA TRP A 276 3.91 -7.60 -18.24
C TRP A 276 5.16 -6.75 -17.92
N PHE A 277 5.04 -5.45 -18.15
CA PHE A 277 6.21 -4.56 -18.11
C PHE A 277 5.82 -3.09 -17.97
N THR A 278 6.81 -2.27 -17.61
CA THR A 278 6.75 -0.82 -17.82
C THR A 278 7.74 -0.47 -18.93
N ILE A 279 7.31 0.35 -19.88
CA ILE A 279 8.19 0.79 -20.97
C ILE A 279 9.23 1.75 -20.41
N ASP A 280 10.49 1.47 -20.72
CA ASP A 280 11.59 2.34 -20.33
C ASP A 280 11.54 3.63 -21.16
N PRO A 281 11.52 4.82 -20.51
CA PRO A 281 11.54 6.10 -21.19
C PRO A 281 12.68 6.30 -22.20
N LEU A 282 13.75 5.50 -22.16
CA LEU A 282 14.81 5.53 -23.17
C LEU A 282 14.27 5.35 -24.59
N PHE A 283 13.23 4.53 -24.79
CA PHE A 283 12.69 4.25 -26.12
C PHE A 283 11.92 5.43 -26.71
N LEU A 284 11.46 6.34 -25.84
CA LEU A 284 10.63 7.48 -26.19
C LEU A 284 11.40 8.80 -26.24
N ARG A 285 12.67 8.76 -25.85
CA ARG A 285 13.62 9.88 -25.96
C ARG A 285 14.37 9.80 -27.30
N ASP A 286 15.02 10.90 -27.68
CA ASP A 286 15.96 10.94 -28.81
C ASP A 286 17.37 11.17 -28.27
N ASN A 287 17.96 10.13 -27.67
CA ASN A 287 19.32 10.19 -27.12
C ASN A 287 20.18 9.01 -27.59
N SER A 288 21.45 8.99 -27.22
CA SER A 288 22.42 7.98 -27.65
C SER A 288 22.14 6.54 -27.19
N LEU A 289 21.16 6.34 -26.29
CA LEU A 289 20.73 5.02 -25.81
C LEU A 289 19.48 4.52 -26.53
N THR A 290 18.81 5.38 -27.29
CA THR A 290 17.64 5.01 -28.08
C THR A 290 18.09 4.33 -29.38
N PRO A 291 17.59 3.13 -29.72
CA PRO A 291 17.97 2.48 -30.96
C PRO A 291 17.64 3.32 -32.21
N ASP A 292 18.62 3.49 -33.09
CA ASP A 292 18.55 4.40 -34.25
C ASP A 292 17.48 3.99 -35.30
N HIS A 293 17.09 2.72 -35.32
CA HIS A 293 16.08 2.24 -36.28
C HIS A 293 14.65 2.58 -35.88
N LEU A 294 14.41 2.97 -34.62
CA LEU A 294 13.08 3.32 -34.13
C LEU A 294 12.67 4.68 -34.69
N SER A 295 11.67 4.68 -35.57
CA SER A 295 11.13 5.89 -36.15
C SER A 295 10.28 6.67 -35.15
N LYS A 296 10.01 7.94 -35.46
CA LYS A 296 9.06 8.74 -34.67
C LYS A 296 7.65 8.16 -34.68
N ASP A 297 7.27 7.45 -35.74
CA ASP A 297 5.95 6.82 -35.84
C ASP A 297 5.88 5.57 -34.93
N ASP A 298 6.98 4.82 -34.77
CA ASP A 298 7.07 3.70 -33.83
C ASP A 298 6.88 4.15 -32.37
N LYS A 299 7.28 5.40 -32.07
CA LYS A 299 7.09 6.06 -30.77
C LYS A 299 5.70 6.69 -30.60
N SER A 300 4.91 6.80 -31.68
CA SER A 300 3.62 7.52 -31.71
C SER A 300 2.42 6.57 -31.75
N THR A 301 2.35 5.64 -30.78
CA THR A 301 1.21 4.70 -30.65
C THR A 301 0.68 4.68 -29.22
N HIS A 302 -0.61 4.41 -29.05
CA HIS A 302 -1.20 4.32 -27.71
C HIS A 302 -0.61 3.20 -26.85
N TRP A 303 -0.04 2.18 -27.49
CA TRP A 303 0.52 1.01 -26.81
C TRP A 303 1.89 1.26 -26.19
N VAL A 304 2.64 2.28 -26.63
CA VAL A 304 4.05 2.45 -26.22
C VAL A 304 4.41 3.81 -25.62
N ARG A 305 3.47 4.74 -25.53
CA ARG A 305 3.72 6.13 -25.11
C ARG A 305 3.83 6.32 -23.59
N GLU A 306 4.44 7.44 -23.18
CA GLU A 306 4.32 7.95 -21.82
C GLU A 306 2.90 8.47 -21.54
N ILE A 307 2.40 8.22 -20.32
CA ILE A 307 1.08 8.66 -19.87
C ILE A 307 1.24 9.82 -18.91
N LEU A 308 0.67 10.99 -19.22
CA LEU A 308 0.74 12.13 -18.32
C LEU A 308 -0.26 12.00 -17.18
N GLU A 309 0.12 12.42 -15.97
CA GLU A 309 -0.74 12.41 -14.79
C GLU A 309 -2.04 13.18 -15.01
N LYS A 310 -1.98 14.26 -15.80
CA LYS A 310 -3.14 15.09 -16.12
C LYS A 310 -4.15 14.41 -17.06
N GLU A 311 -3.78 13.34 -17.77
CA GLU A 311 -4.74 12.58 -18.59
C GLU A 311 -5.76 11.86 -17.71
N VAL A 312 -5.30 11.30 -16.59
CA VAL A 312 -6.15 10.53 -15.67
C VAL A 312 -6.65 11.41 -14.51
N PHE A 313 -5.80 12.33 -14.03
CA PHE A 313 -6.07 13.19 -12.88
C PHE A 313 -5.90 14.69 -13.24
N PRO A 314 -6.78 15.27 -14.07
CA PRO A 314 -6.62 16.64 -14.60
C PRO A 314 -6.62 17.73 -13.52
N ASN A 315 -7.28 17.46 -12.39
CA ASN A 315 -7.40 18.41 -11.28
C ASN A 315 -6.24 18.31 -10.27
N ARG A 316 -5.27 17.42 -10.49
CA ARG A 316 -4.11 17.30 -9.61
C ARG A 316 -3.08 18.36 -9.98
N GLU A 317 -2.73 19.19 -9.00
CA GLU A 317 -1.68 20.20 -9.18
C GLU A 317 -0.30 19.53 -9.19
N ALA A 318 0.51 19.86 -10.20
CA ALA A 318 1.86 19.34 -10.28
C ALA A 318 2.81 20.15 -9.39
N GLU A 319 3.49 19.48 -8.47
CA GLU A 319 4.57 20.06 -7.67
C GLU A 319 5.68 20.54 -8.61
N ASN A 320 5.87 21.86 -8.73
CA ASN A 320 6.91 22.53 -9.55
C ASN A 320 6.62 22.73 -11.05
N ASN A 321 5.35 22.75 -11.47
CA ASN A 321 4.98 23.15 -12.84
C ASN A 321 5.59 22.26 -13.95
N ARG A 322 6.01 21.04 -13.60
CA ARG A 322 6.44 19.99 -14.53
C ARG A 322 5.32 18.99 -14.70
N GLU A 323 5.13 18.49 -15.92
CA GLU A 323 4.16 17.43 -16.14
C GLU A 323 4.72 16.10 -15.60
N ASN A 324 4.01 15.51 -14.65
CA ASN A 324 4.36 14.22 -14.09
C ASN A 324 3.91 13.11 -15.05
N ILE A 325 4.73 12.07 -15.20
CA ILE A 325 4.40 10.86 -15.96
C ILE A 325 3.92 9.80 -14.98
N LEU A 326 2.81 9.13 -15.29
CA LEU A 326 2.32 7.98 -14.54
C LEU A 326 3.05 6.72 -14.98
N THR A 327 3.57 5.98 -14.00
CA THR A 327 4.05 4.62 -14.22
C THR A 327 2.87 3.69 -14.47
N THR A 328 2.92 2.95 -15.59
CA THR A 328 1.91 1.96 -15.96
C THR A 328 2.40 0.54 -15.76
N LEU A 329 1.48 -0.36 -15.41
CA LEU A 329 1.64 -1.79 -15.62
C LEU A 329 1.03 -2.11 -16.99
N ASN A 330 1.87 -2.31 -18.00
CA ASN A 330 1.41 -2.71 -19.33
C ASN A 330 1.29 -4.23 -19.34
N ILE A 331 0.16 -4.73 -19.85
CA ILE A 331 -0.07 -6.15 -20.08
C ILE A 331 -0.30 -6.31 -21.58
N ALA A 332 0.56 -7.06 -22.24
CA ALA A 332 0.40 -7.42 -23.65
C ALA A 332 0.12 -8.91 -23.76
N TYR A 333 -1.03 -9.25 -24.34
CA TYR A 333 -1.54 -10.60 -24.49
C TYR A 333 -1.62 -10.96 -25.99
N TYR A 334 -0.99 -12.07 -26.36
CA TYR A 334 -0.89 -12.56 -27.73
C TYR A 334 -1.57 -13.94 -27.83
N PRO A 335 -2.91 -14.00 -27.98
CA PRO A 335 -3.69 -15.24 -27.88
C PRO A 335 -3.39 -16.30 -28.96
N ARG A 336 -2.67 -15.91 -30.02
CA ARG A 336 -2.23 -16.80 -31.10
C ARG A 336 -0.81 -17.35 -30.91
N GLU A 337 -0.06 -16.83 -29.95
CA GLU A 337 1.31 -17.25 -29.68
C GLU A 337 1.33 -18.12 -28.41
N LYS A 338 2.17 -19.17 -28.39
CA LYS A 338 2.30 -20.06 -27.23
C LYS A 338 2.91 -19.31 -26.04
N GLY A 339 2.33 -19.50 -24.85
CA GLY A 339 2.92 -19.04 -23.61
C GLY A 339 3.94 -20.03 -23.05
N PRO A 340 4.62 -19.67 -21.94
CA PRO A 340 5.59 -20.54 -21.29
C PRO A 340 5.00 -21.88 -20.84
N TYR A 341 5.76 -22.94 -21.05
CA TYR A 341 5.44 -24.35 -20.78
C TYR A 341 4.18 -24.87 -21.49
N ASN A 342 3.89 -24.36 -22.70
CA ASN A 342 2.80 -24.84 -23.54
C ASN A 342 3.30 -25.79 -24.64
N TYR A 343 2.94 -27.07 -24.51
CA TYR A 343 3.28 -28.15 -25.45
C TYR A 343 2.08 -28.59 -26.33
N ASP A 344 1.12 -27.70 -26.60
CA ASP A 344 -0.01 -27.96 -27.51
C ASP A 344 0.48 -27.98 -28.96
N ALA A 345 0.29 -29.11 -29.66
CA ALA A 345 0.60 -29.26 -31.09
C ALA A 345 -0.67 -29.65 -31.87
N GLU A 346 -1.11 -30.90 -31.75
CA GLU A 346 -2.26 -31.42 -32.49
C GLU A 346 -3.63 -31.01 -31.90
N GLY A 347 -3.63 -30.51 -30.67
CA GLY A 347 -4.84 -30.30 -29.87
C GLY A 347 -5.28 -31.57 -29.16
N GLU A 348 -5.94 -31.42 -28.01
CA GLU A 348 -6.62 -32.52 -27.31
C GLU A 348 -8.14 -32.33 -27.38
N PRO A 349 -8.90 -33.28 -27.96
CA PRO A 349 -10.34 -33.14 -28.13
C PRO A 349 -11.08 -32.79 -26.83
N GLY A 350 -11.78 -31.66 -26.83
CA GLY A 350 -12.53 -31.17 -25.67
C GLY A 350 -11.73 -30.24 -24.75
N TYR A 351 -10.41 -30.13 -24.93
CA TYR A 351 -9.52 -29.33 -24.09
C TYR A 351 -8.82 -28.21 -24.87
N SER A 352 -8.14 -28.52 -25.98
CA SER A 352 -7.37 -27.56 -26.78
C SER A 352 -7.55 -27.78 -28.29
N ALA A 353 -7.29 -26.73 -29.07
CA ALA A 353 -7.42 -26.76 -30.53
C ALA A 353 -6.10 -27.02 -31.28
N GLY A 354 -4.95 -27.06 -30.59
CA GLY A 354 -3.63 -27.21 -31.22
C GLY A 354 -3.16 -25.94 -31.95
N ILE A 355 -2.12 -26.12 -32.77
CA ILE A 355 -1.54 -25.08 -33.62
C ILE A 355 -1.97 -25.22 -35.10
N ASP A 356 -1.89 -24.13 -35.85
CA ASP A 356 -2.03 -24.10 -37.31
C ASP A 356 -0.72 -24.44 -38.03
N ASN A 357 -0.78 -24.50 -39.36
CA ASN A 357 0.37 -24.85 -40.20
C ASN A 357 1.45 -23.74 -40.25
N GLN A 358 1.21 -22.61 -39.60
CA GLN A 358 2.15 -21.51 -39.41
C GLN A 358 2.71 -21.50 -37.97
N GLY A 359 2.35 -22.49 -37.14
CA GLY A 359 2.85 -22.58 -35.77
C GLY A 359 2.22 -21.59 -34.78
N TYR A 360 1.01 -21.10 -35.08
CA TYR A 360 0.21 -20.29 -34.16
C TYR A 360 -0.92 -21.10 -33.53
N LEU A 361 -1.28 -20.79 -32.28
CA LEU A 361 -2.42 -21.39 -31.60
C LEU A 361 -3.72 -21.14 -32.39
N LYS A 362 -4.47 -22.22 -32.64
CA LYS A 362 -5.84 -22.15 -33.12
C LYS A 362 -6.78 -21.74 -32.00
N ASP A 363 -7.94 -21.24 -32.39
CA ASP A 363 -9.04 -20.86 -31.50
C ASP A 363 -8.59 -19.88 -30.40
N PRO A 364 -8.12 -18.67 -30.76
CA PRO A 364 -7.55 -17.71 -29.81
C PRO A 364 -8.51 -17.29 -28.68
N GLU A 365 -9.81 -17.45 -28.89
CA GLU A 365 -10.87 -17.12 -27.94
C GLU A 365 -10.93 -18.10 -26.76
N SER A 366 -10.48 -19.34 -26.93
CA SER A 366 -10.40 -20.32 -25.84
C SER A 366 -9.08 -20.30 -25.08
N ARG A 367 -8.15 -19.42 -25.47
CA ARG A 367 -6.83 -19.29 -24.85
C ARG A 367 -6.86 -18.26 -23.72
N TRP A 368 -5.97 -18.43 -22.75
CA TRP A 368 -5.83 -17.53 -21.61
C TRP A 368 -4.36 -17.19 -21.37
N GLY A 369 -4.09 -16.14 -20.60
CA GLY A 369 -2.75 -15.84 -20.09
C GLY A 369 -2.87 -15.02 -18.82
N GLY A 370 -2.04 -15.29 -17.82
CA GLY A 370 -2.22 -14.63 -16.54
C GLY A 370 -0.95 -14.47 -15.73
N ILE A 371 -1.06 -13.54 -14.79
CA ILE A 371 -0.02 -13.15 -13.85
C ILE A 371 -0.57 -13.20 -12.43
N MET A 372 0.28 -13.53 -11.45
CA MET A 372 -0.11 -13.55 -10.04
C MET A 372 0.93 -12.89 -9.15
N ARG A 373 0.51 -12.45 -7.97
CA ARG A 373 1.37 -11.81 -6.98
C ARG A 373 0.91 -12.03 -5.55
N GLU A 374 1.83 -11.84 -4.62
CA GLU A 374 1.54 -11.75 -3.19
C GLU A 374 0.83 -10.45 -2.81
N LEU A 375 -0.13 -10.57 -1.90
CA LEU A 375 -0.74 -9.47 -1.19
C LEU A 375 -0.18 -9.40 0.24
N VAL A 376 0.59 -8.34 0.52
CA VAL A 376 1.21 -8.10 1.83
C VAL A 376 0.16 -7.96 2.94
N THR A 377 -1.01 -7.39 2.61
CA THR A 377 -2.13 -7.24 3.52
C THR A 377 -3.14 -8.35 3.26
N THR A 378 -3.16 -9.40 4.10
CA THR A 378 -3.99 -10.59 3.83
C THR A 378 -5.36 -10.57 4.50
N ASP A 379 -5.50 -9.90 5.65
CA ASP A 379 -6.79 -9.74 6.34
C ASP A 379 -7.46 -8.45 5.86
N PHE A 380 -8.27 -8.59 4.81
CA PHE A 380 -9.01 -7.49 4.21
C PHE A 380 -10.16 -7.02 5.12
N GLU A 381 -10.70 -7.88 6.00
CA GLU A 381 -11.71 -7.47 6.98
C GLU A 381 -11.11 -6.51 8.03
N GLU A 382 -9.96 -6.86 8.61
CA GLU A 382 -9.28 -5.98 9.58
C GLU A 382 -8.76 -4.69 8.94
N SER A 383 -8.29 -4.79 7.70
CA SER A 383 -7.71 -3.65 6.95
C SER A 383 -8.74 -2.80 6.22
N ASN A 384 -10.02 -3.17 6.27
CA ASN A 384 -11.14 -2.53 5.57
C ASN A 384 -10.87 -2.30 4.06
N ILE A 385 -10.38 -3.34 3.37
CA ILE A 385 -10.21 -3.30 1.93
C ILE A 385 -11.58 -3.55 1.28
N GLU A 386 -12.06 -2.57 0.51
CA GLU A 386 -13.43 -2.60 -0.04
C GLU A 386 -13.48 -2.75 -1.57
N TYR A 387 -12.48 -2.23 -2.28
CA TYR A 387 -12.51 -2.18 -3.74
C TYR A 387 -11.17 -2.58 -4.37
N ILE A 388 -11.24 -3.19 -5.56
CA ILE A 388 -10.15 -3.15 -6.54
C ILE A 388 -10.43 -1.95 -7.44
N GLU A 389 -9.44 -1.07 -7.61
CA GLU A 389 -9.53 0.04 -8.54
C GLU A 389 -8.45 -0.06 -9.61
N VAL A 390 -8.87 0.02 -10.87
CA VAL A 390 -7.94 0.06 -12.01
C VAL A 390 -8.38 1.12 -13.01
N TRP A 391 -7.41 1.89 -13.50
CA TRP A 391 -7.57 2.74 -14.66
C TRP A 391 -6.99 2.03 -15.87
N VAL A 392 -7.86 1.71 -16.83
CA VAL A 392 -7.49 0.99 -18.05
C VAL A 392 -7.67 1.93 -19.23
N MET A 393 -6.61 2.11 -20.02
CA MET A 393 -6.70 2.83 -21.29
C MET A 393 -7.62 2.06 -22.23
N ASP A 394 -8.43 2.74 -23.04
CA ASP A 394 -9.27 2.08 -24.04
C ASP A 394 -8.42 1.08 -24.87
N PRO A 395 -8.67 -0.24 -24.74
CA PRO A 395 -7.89 -1.26 -25.45
C PRO A 395 -7.92 -1.08 -26.97
N TYR A 396 -8.94 -0.37 -27.47
CA TYR A 396 -9.14 -0.10 -28.87
C TYR A 396 -8.68 1.29 -29.33
N ALA A 397 -8.00 2.07 -28.48
CA ALA A 397 -7.57 3.43 -28.79
C ALA A 397 -6.77 3.53 -30.10
N GLU A 398 -5.85 2.60 -30.34
CA GLU A 398 -5.04 2.59 -31.56
C GLU A 398 -5.86 2.21 -32.81
N TYR A 399 -6.84 1.31 -32.66
CA TYR A 399 -7.78 0.99 -33.74
C TYR A 399 -8.64 2.21 -34.08
N ARG A 400 -9.14 2.94 -33.06
CA ARG A 400 -9.92 4.16 -33.24
C ARG A 400 -9.13 5.24 -33.96
N ARG A 401 -7.89 5.48 -33.53
CA ARG A 401 -6.96 6.43 -34.17
C ARG A 401 -6.78 6.12 -35.66
N LYS A 402 -6.45 4.88 -35.99
CA LYS A 402 -6.24 4.46 -37.40
C LYS A 402 -7.51 4.55 -38.27
N ASN A 403 -8.69 4.55 -37.66
CA ASN A 403 -9.98 4.60 -38.36
C ASN A 403 -10.72 5.94 -38.21
N ASN A 404 -10.08 6.99 -37.66
CA ASN A 404 -10.68 8.30 -37.38
C ASN A 404 -11.98 8.21 -36.53
N ARG A 405 -11.97 7.37 -35.48
CA ARG A 405 -13.08 7.17 -34.52
C ARG A 405 -12.66 7.47 -33.08
N GLU A 406 -11.76 8.42 -32.92
CA GLU A 406 -11.21 8.84 -31.63
C GLU A 406 -12.31 9.43 -30.71
N PHE A 407 -11.95 9.63 -29.44
CA PHE A 407 -12.83 10.26 -28.45
C PHE A 407 -13.05 11.74 -28.79
N ASP A 408 -14.29 12.23 -28.63
CA ASP A 408 -14.66 13.63 -28.94
C ASP A 408 -13.85 14.63 -28.09
N GLU A 409 -13.28 15.65 -28.75
CA GLU A 409 -12.36 16.64 -28.16
C GLU A 409 -13.01 17.37 -26.96
N GLY A 410 -12.34 17.33 -25.79
CA GLY A 410 -12.67 18.16 -24.63
C GLY A 410 -13.95 17.80 -23.85
N ASP A 411 -14.61 16.68 -24.12
CA ASP A 411 -15.78 16.22 -23.37
C ASP A 411 -15.38 15.34 -22.17
N PRO A 412 -15.79 15.68 -20.93
CA PRO A 412 -15.58 14.81 -19.76
C PRO A 412 -16.43 13.54 -19.77
N ASN A 413 -17.40 13.39 -20.68
CA ASN A 413 -18.21 12.17 -20.89
C ASN A 413 -18.49 11.95 -22.40
N PRO A 414 -17.44 11.66 -23.18
CA PRO A 414 -17.52 11.63 -24.64
C PRO A 414 -18.42 10.48 -25.14
N ALA A 415 -19.20 10.74 -26.18
CA ALA A 415 -19.98 9.70 -26.85
C ALA A 415 -19.01 8.68 -27.47
N ILE A 416 -19.03 7.44 -26.96
CA ILE A 416 -18.16 6.38 -27.47
C ILE A 416 -18.66 5.99 -28.86
N ASN A 417 -17.89 6.32 -29.89
CA ASN A 417 -18.14 5.80 -31.23
C ASN A 417 -18.12 4.26 -31.17
N PRO A 418 -19.22 3.54 -31.47
CA PRO A 418 -19.24 2.09 -31.28
C PRO A 418 -18.24 1.42 -32.22
N ILE A 419 -17.42 0.53 -31.66
CA ILE A 419 -16.67 -0.45 -32.45
C ILE A 419 -17.65 -1.61 -32.68
N PRO A 420 -17.84 -2.05 -33.93
CA PRO A 420 -18.71 -3.16 -34.22
C PRO A 420 -18.28 -4.42 -33.43
N ASP A 421 -19.20 -4.99 -32.64
CA ASP A 421 -18.95 -6.20 -31.85
C ASP A 421 -18.63 -7.42 -32.73
N ASP A 422 -19.02 -7.42 -34.01
CA ASP A 422 -18.72 -8.46 -35.00
C ASP A 422 -17.23 -8.55 -35.40
N LEU A 423 -16.41 -7.57 -35.00
CA LEU A 423 -14.95 -7.64 -35.10
C LEU A 423 -14.32 -8.51 -34.01
N LEU A 424 -15.09 -8.93 -33.01
CA LEU A 424 -14.67 -9.73 -31.87
C LEU A 424 -15.54 -11.00 -31.84
N GLY A 425 -14.95 -12.17 -31.60
CA GLY A 425 -15.76 -13.39 -31.42
C GLY A 425 -16.34 -13.46 -30.01
N GLU A 426 -15.84 -14.37 -29.18
CA GLU A 426 -16.19 -14.46 -27.75
C GLU A 426 -15.82 -13.18 -26.96
N ASP A 427 -16.27 -13.09 -25.71
CA ASP A 427 -16.07 -11.94 -24.82
C ASP A 427 -14.62 -11.83 -24.33
N PRO A 428 -13.78 -10.92 -24.87
CA PRO A 428 -12.49 -10.65 -24.24
C PRO A 428 -12.75 -10.11 -22.84
N ALA A 429 -12.16 -10.74 -21.84
CA ALA A 429 -12.40 -10.39 -20.46
C ALA A 429 -11.10 -10.40 -19.66
N LEU A 430 -11.08 -9.59 -18.61
CA LEU A 430 -10.04 -9.54 -17.60
C LEU A 430 -10.64 -10.07 -16.30
N TYR A 431 -9.98 -11.04 -15.68
CA TYR A 431 -10.42 -11.63 -14.43
C TYR A 431 -9.46 -11.25 -13.32
N PHE A 432 -10.01 -10.92 -12.15
CA PHE A 432 -9.25 -10.79 -10.90
C PHE A 432 -9.65 -11.90 -9.96
N ASN A 433 -8.68 -12.74 -9.61
CA ASN A 433 -8.84 -13.80 -8.62
C ASN A 433 -8.18 -13.36 -7.31
N LEU A 434 -8.92 -13.38 -6.21
CA LEU A 434 -8.45 -12.99 -4.89
C LEU A 434 -8.70 -14.11 -3.88
N GLY A 435 -7.63 -14.67 -3.32
CA GLY A 435 -7.75 -15.68 -2.28
C GLY A 435 -6.48 -16.50 -2.09
N ASN A 436 -6.66 -17.81 -2.03
CA ASN A 436 -5.59 -18.78 -2.18
C ASN A 436 -5.60 -19.26 -3.62
N ILE A 437 -4.50 -19.02 -4.32
CA ILE A 437 -4.28 -19.40 -5.71
C ILE A 437 -3.10 -20.37 -5.71
N SER A 438 -3.09 -21.36 -6.60
CA SER A 438 -2.00 -22.33 -6.64
C SER A 438 -0.69 -21.63 -7.04
N GLU A 439 0.38 -21.87 -6.29
CA GLU A 439 1.75 -21.46 -6.63
C GLU A 439 2.46 -22.50 -7.50
N ASP A 440 1.85 -23.67 -7.69
CA ASP A 440 2.27 -24.78 -8.54
C ASP A 440 1.92 -24.46 -10.00
N ILE A 441 2.84 -23.74 -10.68
CA ILE A 441 2.74 -23.26 -12.07
C ILE A 441 2.91 -24.43 -13.05
N LEU A 442 3.82 -25.35 -12.72
CA LEU A 442 4.09 -26.61 -13.39
C LEU A 442 3.40 -27.74 -12.63
N LYS A 443 2.08 -27.86 -12.78
CA LYS A 443 1.22 -28.69 -11.92
C LYS A 443 1.71 -30.12 -11.72
N ASP A 444 2.47 -30.37 -10.66
CA ASP A 444 2.97 -31.70 -10.28
C ASP A 444 3.08 -31.90 -8.75
N GLY A 445 2.73 -30.87 -7.97
CA GLY A 445 2.75 -30.88 -6.52
C GLY A 445 4.15 -30.89 -5.90
N ARG A 446 5.18 -30.57 -6.67
CA ARG A 446 6.58 -30.43 -6.23
C ARG A 446 7.01 -28.98 -6.43
N LYS A 447 7.69 -28.42 -5.44
CA LYS A 447 8.20 -27.05 -5.53
C LYS A 447 9.41 -27.00 -6.44
N SER A 448 9.27 -26.38 -7.60
CA SER A 448 10.40 -26.08 -8.49
C SER A 448 11.28 -24.98 -7.89
N ALA A 449 12.59 -25.12 -8.06
CA ALA A 449 13.56 -24.15 -7.58
C ALA A 449 14.88 -24.28 -8.34
N GLU A 450 15.22 -23.27 -9.14
CA GLU A 450 16.44 -23.21 -9.96
C GLU A 450 17.71 -23.35 -9.13
N ASN A 451 17.77 -22.66 -7.98
CA ASN A 451 18.94 -22.68 -7.11
C ASN A 451 19.16 -24.02 -6.37
N ALA A 452 18.26 -24.99 -6.55
CA ALA A 452 18.46 -26.34 -6.06
C ALA A 452 19.32 -27.20 -7.01
N ILE A 453 19.51 -26.76 -8.26
CA ILE A 453 20.49 -27.36 -9.18
C ILE A 453 21.88 -27.06 -8.61
N THR A 454 22.76 -28.05 -8.60
CA THR A 454 24.12 -27.84 -8.11
C THR A 454 24.91 -26.95 -9.07
N PRO A 455 25.90 -26.16 -8.60
CA PRO A 455 26.63 -25.23 -9.47
C PRO A 455 27.44 -25.89 -10.60
N ASP A 456 27.69 -27.19 -10.54
CA ASP A 456 28.29 -27.98 -11.64
C ASP A 456 27.25 -28.52 -12.64
N GLY A 457 25.98 -28.15 -12.49
CA GLY A 457 24.86 -28.61 -13.32
C GLY A 457 24.40 -30.04 -13.02
N SER A 458 24.87 -30.66 -11.93
CA SER A 458 24.52 -32.03 -11.60
C SER A 458 23.09 -32.12 -11.03
N LYS A 459 22.23 -32.87 -11.73
CA LYS A 459 20.84 -33.14 -11.33
C LYS A 459 20.70 -34.42 -10.49
N THR A 460 21.79 -34.93 -9.92
CA THR A 460 21.80 -36.21 -9.18
C THR A 460 20.91 -36.21 -7.93
N ALA A 461 20.68 -35.04 -7.33
CA ALA A 461 19.81 -34.85 -6.16
C ALA A 461 18.38 -34.39 -6.53
N MET A 462 18.00 -34.52 -7.81
CA MET A 462 16.68 -34.15 -8.32
C MET A 462 15.87 -35.40 -8.66
N ASP A 463 14.56 -35.26 -8.74
CA ASP A 463 13.59 -36.25 -9.22
C ASP A 463 13.00 -35.76 -10.55
N SER A 464 12.43 -36.64 -11.37
CA SER A 464 11.85 -36.24 -12.66
C SER A 464 10.32 -36.29 -12.65
N THR A 465 9.70 -35.26 -13.21
CA THR A 465 8.25 -35.15 -13.42
C THR A 465 7.93 -35.10 -14.92
N VAL A 466 6.66 -34.90 -15.28
CA VAL A 466 6.30 -34.71 -16.69
C VAL A 466 6.95 -33.44 -17.26
N TRP A 467 7.10 -32.41 -16.42
CA TRP A 467 7.65 -31.11 -16.78
C TRP A 467 9.18 -31.12 -16.83
N GLY A 468 9.87 -31.81 -15.93
CA GLY A 468 11.33 -31.74 -15.96
C GLY A 468 11.97 -32.34 -14.73
N TRP A 469 12.83 -31.56 -14.07
CA TRP A 469 13.53 -31.94 -12.86
C TRP A 469 13.11 -31.07 -11.67
N VAL A 470 12.86 -31.72 -10.54
CA VAL A 470 12.48 -31.05 -9.29
C VAL A 470 13.36 -31.51 -8.14
N PRO A 471 13.69 -30.64 -7.17
CA PRO A 471 14.60 -31.01 -6.08
C PRO A 471 13.99 -32.03 -5.12
N GLN A 472 14.77 -33.04 -4.71
CA GLN A 472 14.34 -34.01 -3.69
C GLN A 472 14.29 -33.38 -2.29
N GLN A 473 15.10 -32.36 -2.04
CA GLN A 473 15.16 -31.61 -0.79
C GLN A 473 15.17 -30.12 -1.08
N LEU A 474 14.30 -29.37 -0.42
CA LEU A 474 14.25 -27.92 -0.56
C LEU A 474 15.36 -27.27 0.27
N GLY A 475 16.07 -26.34 -0.36
CA GLY A 475 17.06 -25.50 0.32
C GLY A 475 16.40 -24.50 1.28
N PHE A 476 17.18 -23.98 2.23
CA PHE A 476 16.72 -22.96 3.18
C PHE A 476 16.80 -21.52 2.63
N GLN A 477 17.44 -21.32 1.48
CA GLN A 477 17.82 -20.00 0.95
C GLN A 477 17.31 -19.83 -0.47
N ASP A 478 16.82 -18.63 -0.80
CA ASP A 478 16.27 -18.29 -2.13
C ASP A 478 17.21 -17.28 -2.81
N TYR A 479 18.49 -17.61 -2.89
CA TYR A 479 19.49 -16.82 -3.61
C TYR A 479 20.46 -17.73 -4.37
N PHE A 480 21.03 -17.20 -5.45
CA PHE A 480 22.17 -17.80 -6.14
C PHE A 480 23.47 -17.57 -5.37
N ASP A 481 24.39 -18.52 -5.43
CA ASP A 481 25.73 -18.33 -4.88
C ASP A 481 26.51 -17.26 -5.69
N GLU A 482 26.83 -16.13 -5.05
CA GLU A 482 27.56 -15.02 -5.68
C GLU A 482 29.03 -15.35 -5.97
N ALA A 483 29.60 -16.39 -5.33
CA ALA A 483 31.01 -16.74 -5.53
C ALA A 483 31.29 -17.36 -6.90
N ASN A 484 30.25 -17.81 -7.61
CA ASN A 484 30.38 -18.63 -8.82
C ASN A 484 29.52 -18.09 -9.98
N ALA A 485 29.69 -16.82 -10.34
CA ALA A 485 28.93 -16.15 -11.40
C ALA A 485 28.88 -16.90 -12.74
N GLU A 486 29.95 -17.61 -13.13
CA GLU A 486 30.01 -18.42 -14.36
C GLU A 486 29.18 -19.71 -14.29
N GLN A 487 28.85 -20.19 -13.09
CA GLN A 487 28.08 -21.41 -12.86
C GLN A 487 26.56 -21.16 -12.87
N ARG A 488 26.14 -19.90 -12.80
CA ARG A 488 24.72 -19.53 -12.82
C ARG A 488 24.00 -20.02 -14.08
N ILE A 489 24.70 -20.11 -15.21
CA ILE A 489 24.16 -20.62 -16.47
C ILE A 489 23.62 -22.05 -16.38
N TYR A 490 24.08 -22.85 -15.41
CA TYR A 490 23.58 -24.20 -15.20
C TYR A 490 22.37 -24.27 -14.25
N GLN A 491 22.04 -23.17 -13.58
CA GLN A 491 20.95 -23.07 -12.59
C GLN A 491 19.78 -22.25 -13.13
N ASP A 492 20.07 -21.15 -13.84
CA ASP A 492 19.14 -20.18 -14.44
C ASP A 492 18.52 -20.72 -15.74
N ILE A 493 17.79 -21.83 -15.62
CA ILE A 493 17.24 -22.65 -16.74
C ILE A 493 15.74 -22.93 -16.55
N GLY A 494 15.01 -21.98 -15.96
CA GLY A 494 13.56 -22.04 -15.83
C GLY A 494 13.04 -22.97 -14.73
N LEU A 495 11.70 -23.01 -14.60
CA LEU A 495 11.02 -23.81 -13.58
C LEU A 495 11.10 -25.31 -13.84
N ASP A 496 11.26 -25.74 -15.09
CA ASP A 496 11.36 -27.16 -15.41
C ASP A 496 12.78 -27.72 -15.23
N ALA A 497 13.75 -26.84 -14.99
CA ALA A 497 15.16 -27.17 -14.83
C ALA A 497 15.70 -27.98 -16.01
N LEU A 498 15.37 -27.59 -17.23
CA LEU A 498 15.91 -28.13 -18.48
C LEU A 498 16.49 -26.98 -19.30
N ASP A 499 17.71 -27.13 -19.83
CA ASP A 499 18.17 -26.20 -20.87
C ASP A 499 17.49 -26.52 -22.22
N ASP A 500 17.50 -25.57 -23.17
CA ASP A 500 16.95 -25.74 -24.53
C ASP A 500 17.30 -27.10 -25.19
N LYS A 501 18.51 -27.65 -24.93
CA LYS A 501 18.95 -28.92 -25.54
C LYS A 501 18.36 -30.12 -24.85
N GLU A 502 18.19 -30.06 -23.54
CA GLU A 502 17.52 -31.08 -22.75
C GLU A 502 16.02 -31.09 -23.02
N GLU A 503 15.40 -29.93 -23.23
CA GLU A 503 14.00 -29.81 -23.64
C GLU A 503 13.74 -30.54 -24.97
N LEU A 504 14.58 -30.29 -25.98
CA LEU A 504 14.51 -30.98 -27.28
C LEU A 504 14.53 -32.51 -27.14
N GLN A 505 15.25 -33.03 -26.15
CA GLN A 505 15.34 -34.47 -25.87
C GLN A 505 14.13 -34.96 -25.07
N LYS A 506 13.74 -34.25 -24.02
CA LYS A 506 12.60 -34.57 -23.15
C LYS A 506 11.29 -34.60 -23.95
N TYR A 507 11.12 -33.63 -24.82
CA TYR A 507 9.89 -33.38 -25.59
C TYR A 507 10.00 -33.80 -27.06
N ALA A 508 10.87 -34.77 -27.38
CA ALA A 508 11.08 -35.23 -28.75
C ALA A 508 9.79 -35.65 -29.49
N GLY A 509 8.79 -36.16 -28.77
CA GLY A 509 7.46 -36.48 -29.33
C GLY A 509 6.69 -35.23 -29.80
N TYR A 510 6.71 -34.16 -29.00
CA TYR A 510 6.13 -32.87 -29.35
C TYR A 510 6.89 -32.22 -30.53
N VAL A 511 8.22 -32.27 -30.49
CA VAL A 511 9.08 -31.76 -31.57
C VAL A 511 8.78 -32.46 -32.91
N ALA A 512 8.54 -33.77 -32.89
CA ALA A 512 8.14 -34.52 -34.07
C ALA A 512 6.77 -34.08 -34.63
N GLN A 513 5.82 -33.74 -33.76
CA GLN A 513 4.52 -33.18 -34.18
C GLN A 513 4.70 -31.79 -34.82
N LEU A 514 5.58 -30.95 -34.27
CA LEU A 514 5.90 -29.65 -34.88
C LEU A 514 6.47 -29.80 -36.30
N ASP A 515 7.33 -30.79 -36.51
CA ASP A 515 7.92 -31.10 -37.81
C ASP A 515 6.88 -31.51 -38.86
N GLU A 516 5.81 -32.19 -38.44
CA GLU A 516 4.73 -32.61 -39.32
C GLU A 516 3.71 -31.49 -39.60
N LEU A 517 3.37 -30.69 -38.58
CA LEU A 517 2.29 -29.70 -38.66
C LEU A 517 2.73 -28.36 -39.28
N VAL A 518 3.89 -27.84 -38.88
CA VAL A 518 4.34 -26.50 -39.29
C VAL A 518 4.95 -26.61 -40.69
N THR A 519 4.63 -25.66 -41.57
CA THR A 519 5.09 -25.71 -42.97
C THR A 519 6.30 -24.83 -43.24
N ASP A 520 6.46 -23.75 -42.48
CA ASP A 520 7.59 -22.83 -42.61
C ASP A 520 8.80 -23.35 -41.81
N ASP A 521 9.89 -23.66 -42.50
CA ASP A 521 11.11 -24.16 -41.89
C ASP A 521 11.75 -23.14 -40.93
N ALA A 522 11.68 -21.84 -41.20
CA ALA A 522 12.23 -20.83 -40.30
C ALA A 522 11.47 -20.80 -38.98
N ARG A 523 10.14 -20.92 -39.03
CA ARG A 523 9.29 -20.97 -37.84
C ARG A 523 9.47 -22.27 -37.06
N LYS A 524 9.71 -23.40 -37.72
CA LYS A 524 10.05 -24.66 -37.04
C LYS A 524 11.32 -24.51 -36.23
N GLU A 525 12.37 -23.95 -36.83
CA GLU A 525 13.64 -23.76 -36.13
C GLU A 525 13.49 -22.79 -34.95
N GLU A 526 12.66 -21.74 -35.08
CA GLU A 526 12.33 -20.85 -33.96
C GLU A 526 11.62 -21.60 -32.82
N LEU A 527 10.60 -22.42 -33.12
CA LEU A 527 9.87 -23.20 -32.12
C LEU A 527 10.70 -24.31 -31.47
N LYS A 528 11.77 -24.76 -32.13
CA LYS A 528 12.72 -25.75 -31.61
C LYS A 528 13.88 -25.13 -30.86
N ALA A 529 14.14 -23.84 -31.08
CA ALA A 529 15.17 -23.11 -30.36
C ALA A 529 14.76 -22.81 -28.90
N ASP A 530 13.46 -22.87 -28.60
CA ASP A 530 12.88 -22.62 -27.28
C ASP A 530 11.58 -23.45 -27.17
N VAL A 531 11.71 -24.71 -26.73
CA VAL A 531 10.60 -25.67 -26.77
C VAL A 531 9.59 -25.35 -25.67
N ALA A 532 10.05 -24.99 -24.47
CA ALA A 532 9.20 -24.56 -23.36
C ALA A 532 8.62 -23.15 -23.55
N ASN A 533 9.19 -22.27 -24.38
CA ASN A 533 8.79 -20.87 -24.54
C ASN A 533 9.02 -20.02 -23.28
N ASP A 534 10.04 -20.34 -22.51
CA ASP A 534 10.40 -19.68 -21.25
C ASP A 534 11.73 -18.92 -21.32
N ASN A 535 12.42 -18.90 -22.46
CA ASN A 535 13.64 -18.11 -22.62
C ASN A 535 13.43 -16.61 -22.36
N PHE A 536 14.31 -16.02 -21.54
CA PHE A 536 14.35 -14.60 -21.25
C PHE A 536 15.12 -13.83 -22.33
N HIS A 537 14.64 -12.62 -22.61
CA HIS A 537 15.43 -11.66 -23.38
C HIS A 537 15.34 -10.23 -22.85
N TYR A 538 16.50 -9.61 -22.63
CA TYR A 538 16.56 -8.22 -22.20
C TYR A 538 16.13 -7.27 -23.33
N PHE A 539 15.27 -6.30 -23.01
CA PHE A 539 14.63 -5.43 -24.02
C PHE A 539 15.62 -4.53 -24.81
N ARG A 540 16.84 -4.36 -24.32
CA ARG A 540 17.91 -3.57 -24.98
C ARG A 540 18.97 -4.42 -25.67
N GLY A 541 18.75 -5.68 -26.02
CA GLY A 541 19.77 -6.48 -26.71
C GLY A 541 20.22 -5.86 -28.05
N THR A 542 21.52 -5.90 -28.34
CA THR A 542 22.11 -5.42 -29.60
C THR A 542 21.61 -6.25 -30.80
N ASP A 543 21.31 -7.53 -30.58
CA ASP A 543 20.65 -8.41 -31.54
C ASP A 543 19.24 -7.91 -31.91
N TYR A 544 18.43 -7.46 -30.94
CA TYR A 544 17.13 -6.83 -31.20
C TYR A 544 17.24 -5.53 -32.00
N ASP A 545 18.34 -4.79 -31.85
CA ASP A 545 18.65 -3.62 -32.68
C ASP A 545 19.00 -4.03 -34.12
N ASN A 546 19.82 -5.07 -34.30
CA ASN A 546 20.17 -5.62 -35.61
C ASN A 546 18.95 -6.20 -36.35
N GLU A 547 18.04 -6.84 -35.61
CA GLU A 547 16.74 -7.34 -36.12
C GLU A 547 15.70 -6.24 -36.28
N ARG A 548 16.00 -5.01 -35.84
CA ARG A 548 15.13 -3.84 -35.92
C ARG A 548 13.77 -4.06 -35.24
N LYS A 549 13.75 -4.74 -34.10
CA LYS A 549 12.52 -5.03 -33.32
C LYS A 549 11.80 -3.76 -32.90
N SER A 550 10.46 -3.81 -32.93
CA SER A 550 9.58 -2.78 -32.39
C SER A 550 9.70 -2.69 -30.85
N ILE A 551 9.19 -1.61 -30.24
CA ILE A 551 9.25 -1.45 -28.78
C ILE A 551 8.47 -2.59 -28.09
N LEU A 552 7.29 -2.98 -28.58
CA LEU A 552 6.51 -4.06 -27.97
C LEU A 552 7.17 -5.43 -28.11
N ASP A 553 7.74 -5.73 -29.29
CA ASP A 553 8.39 -7.03 -29.51
C ASP A 553 9.60 -7.23 -28.59
N ARG A 554 10.27 -6.14 -28.20
CA ARG A 554 11.40 -6.19 -27.25
C ARG A 554 11.01 -6.66 -25.85
N TYR A 555 9.77 -6.41 -25.44
CA TYR A 555 9.26 -6.82 -24.14
C TYR A 555 8.58 -8.19 -24.16
N LYS A 556 8.34 -8.77 -25.34
CA LYS A 556 7.59 -10.03 -25.50
C LYS A 556 8.21 -11.19 -24.70
N ASN A 557 9.53 -11.30 -24.65
CA ASN A 557 10.26 -12.35 -23.91
C ASN A 557 10.93 -11.83 -22.62
N TYR A 558 10.58 -10.63 -22.16
CA TYR A 558 11.21 -10.05 -20.97
C TYR A 558 10.80 -10.75 -19.66
N ASN A 559 9.69 -11.49 -19.68
CA ASN A 559 9.20 -12.24 -18.52
C ASN A 559 9.56 -13.74 -18.58
N GLY A 560 10.47 -14.13 -19.47
CA GLY A 560 11.04 -15.48 -19.47
C GLY A 560 11.84 -15.77 -18.20
N LEU A 561 12.04 -17.05 -17.92
CA LEU A 561 12.67 -17.58 -16.73
C LEU A 561 14.10 -18.05 -17.03
N GLU A 562 14.31 -18.87 -18.08
CA GLU A 562 15.66 -19.27 -18.50
C GLU A 562 16.50 -18.05 -18.90
N GLY A 563 17.65 -17.86 -18.24
CA GLY A 563 18.58 -16.77 -18.52
C GLY A 563 18.21 -15.40 -17.94
N ASN A 564 17.17 -15.30 -17.11
CA ASN A 564 16.69 -14.02 -16.59
C ASN A 564 17.58 -13.42 -15.50
N SER A 565 18.45 -14.23 -14.90
CA SER A 565 19.31 -13.84 -13.78
C SER A 565 20.78 -13.71 -14.15
N ALA A 566 21.06 -13.59 -15.46
CA ALA A 566 22.40 -13.43 -16.02
C ALA A 566 23.26 -12.38 -15.29
N THR A 567 24.51 -12.75 -15.02
CA THR A 567 25.53 -11.86 -14.44
C THR A 567 26.13 -10.93 -15.49
N GLN A 568 26.81 -9.87 -15.06
CA GLN A 568 27.40 -8.91 -16.00
C GLN A 568 28.52 -9.55 -16.83
N GLU A 569 29.27 -10.48 -16.25
CA GLU A 569 30.35 -11.22 -16.89
C GLU A 569 29.86 -12.18 -17.98
N SER A 570 28.64 -12.68 -17.84
CA SER A 570 27.99 -13.58 -18.81
C SER A 570 27.23 -12.83 -19.91
N SER A 571 26.99 -11.52 -19.73
CA SER A 571 26.31 -10.69 -20.72
C SER A 571 27.25 -10.28 -21.86
N LYS A 572 26.71 -10.28 -23.09
CA LYS A 572 27.41 -9.74 -24.27
C LYS A 572 27.34 -8.21 -24.34
N GLU A 573 26.50 -7.60 -23.50
CA GLU A 573 26.25 -6.16 -23.49
C GLU A 573 27.16 -5.42 -22.50
N SER A 574 27.41 -4.13 -22.74
CA SER A 574 28.21 -3.30 -21.82
C SER A 574 27.48 -2.90 -20.52
N TYR A 575 26.24 -3.34 -20.36
CA TYR A 575 25.35 -3.04 -19.24
C TYR A 575 24.70 -4.32 -18.70
N SER A 576 24.17 -4.22 -17.48
CA SER A 576 23.41 -5.31 -16.86
C SER A 576 22.19 -5.67 -17.71
N THR A 577 22.08 -6.94 -18.08
CA THR A 577 20.92 -7.51 -18.78
C THR A 577 20.03 -8.35 -17.87
N THR A 578 20.33 -8.38 -16.56
CA THR A 578 19.55 -9.09 -15.54
C THR A 578 18.11 -8.58 -15.44
N GLY A 579 17.14 -9.50 -15.51
CA GLY A 579 15.73 -9.28 -15.21
C GLY A 579 15.44 -9.35 -13.72
N ASP A 580 15.73 -10.48 -13.07
CA ASP A 580 15.68 -10.67 -11.61
C ASP A 580 17.02 -11.25 -11.12
N ARG A 581 17.42 -10.96 -9.88
CA ARG A 581 18.64 -11.54 -9.26
C ARG A 581 18.34 -12.75 -8.39
N ARG A 582 17.06 -12.99 -8.10
CA ARG A 582 16.59 -14.12 -7.31
C ARG A 582 16.35 -15.30 -8.25
N PRO A 583 16.56 -16.54 -7.77
CA PRO A 583 16.19 -17.73 -8.53
C PRO A 583 14.68 -17.81 -8.70
N ASP A 584 14.26 -18.38 -9.82
CA ASP A 584 12.86 -18.70 -10.04
C ASP A 584 12.46 -19.91 -9.20
N ILE A 585 11.40 -19.71 -8.41
CA ILE A 585 10.88 -20.69 -7.46
C ILE A 585 9.35 -20.67 -7.46
N GLU A 586 8.72 -21.83 -7.30
CA GLU A 586 7.27 -21.95 -7.09
C GLU A 586 6.91 -21.69 -5.62
N ASP A 587 7.13 -20.45 -5.19
CA ASP A 587 6.90 -19.92 -3.85
C ASP A 587 6.79 -18.39 -3.94
N ILE A 588 5.61 -17.92 -4.36
CA ILE A 588 5.36 -16.53 -4.74
C ILE A 588 5.31 -15.63 -3.50
N ASN A 589 4.74 -16.14 -2.40
CA ASN A 589 4.62 -15.44 -1.13
C ASN A 589 5.83 -15.59 -0.18
N GLN A 590 6.84 -16.37 -0.59
CA GLN A 590 8.09 -16.61 0.13
C GLN A 590 7.90 -17.21 1.53
N ASP A 591 6.83 -17.98 1.75
CA ASP A 591 6.55 -18.68 3.02
C ASP A 591 7.35 -19.99 3.18
N LYS A 592 8.20 -20.31 2.19
CA LYS A 592 9.07 -21.49 2.11
C LYS A 592 8.33 -22.78 1.78
N THR A 593 7.04 -22.71 1.49
CA THR A 593 6.22 -23.85 1.13
C THR A 593 5.61 -23.67 -0.25
N LEU A 594 5.11 -24.76 -0.84
CA LEU A 594 4.31 -24.70 -2.05
C LEU A 594 2.84 -24.80 -1.65
N SER A 595 2.07 -23.76 -1.94
CA SER A 595 0.62 -23.81 -1.82
C SER A 595 -0.02 -24.30 -3.12
N GLY A 596 -0.52 -25.53 -3.14
CA GLY A 596 -1.30 -26.07 -4.26
C GLY A 596 -2.82 -25.85 -4.15
N SER A 597 -3.27 -25.10 -3.14
CA SER A 597 -4.69 -24.91 -2.85
C SER A 597 -5.32 -23.82 -3.70
N GLU A 598 -6.50 -24.10 -4.23
CA GLU A 598 -7.30 -23.17 -5.03
C GLU A 598 -8.59 -22.84 -4.29
N SER A 599 -8.70 -21.62 -3.77
CA SER A 599 -9.92 -21.09 -3.16
C SER A 599 -9.92 -19.57 -3.24
N TYR A 600 -10.67 -18.98 -4.16
CA TYR A 600 -10.62 -17.55 -4.45
C TYR A 600 -11.99 -17.00 -4.87
N PHE A 601 -12.16 -15.70 -4.70
CA PHE A 601 -13.23 -14.92 -5.31
C PHE A 601 -12.80 -14.47 -6.70
N GLU A 602 -13.67 -14.61 -7.69
CA GLU A 602 -13.41 -14.24 -9.08
C GLU A 602 -14.27 -13.03 -9.48
N TYR A 603 -13.63 -12.04 -10.08
CA TYR A 603 -14.28 -10.83 -10.58
C TYR A 603 -13.98 -10.64 -12.06
N LYS A 604 -15.01 -10.68 -12.90
CA LYS A 604 -14.89 -10.54 -14.35
C LYS A 604 -15.15 -9.10 -14.80
N ILE A 605 -14.24 -8.53 -15.57
CA ILE A 605 -14.43 -7.30 -16.35
C ILE A 605 -14.51 -7.69 -17.83
N SER A 606 -15.63 -7.39 -18.49
CA SER A 606 -15.71 -7.54 -19.94
C SER A 606 -14.99 -6.38 -20.64
N LEU A 607 -14.24 -6.69 -21.68
CA LEU A 607 -13.59 -5.71 -22.56
C LEU A 607 -14.32 -5.58 -23.91
N LYS A 608 -15.53 -6.14 -24.02
CA LYS A 608 -16.37 -5.94 -25.21
C LYS A 608 -16.71 -4.46 -25.39
N PRO A 609 -16.59 -3.88 -26.61
CA PRO A 609 -16.92 -2.49 -26.86
C PRO A 609 -18.33 -2.11 -26.43
N SER A 610 -19.32 -3.01 -26.53
CA SER A 610 -20.68 -2.80 -26.02
C SER A 610 -20.79 -2.73 -24.50
N GLN A 611 -19.86 -3.32 -23.75
CA GLN A 611 -19.80 -3.32 -22.28
C GLN A 611 -18.92 -2.17 -21.73
N LEU A 612 -18.33 -1.36 -22.59
CA LEU A 612 -17.45 -0.24 -22.22
C LEU A 612 -18.10 1.14 -22.44
N GLN A 613 -19.43 1.19 -22.65
CA GLN A 613 -20.11 2.43 -23.09
C GLN A 613 -20.74 3.23 -21.95
N GLU A 614 -21.13 2.57 -20.86
CA GLU A 614 -21.99 3.16 -19.84
C GLU A 614 -21.39 3.06 -18.43
N VAL A 615 -21.24 4.22 -17.79
CA VAL A 615 -20.91 4.30 -16.36
C VAL A 615 -22.00 3.61 -15.53
N GLY A 616 -21.59 2.81 -14.56
CA GLY A 616 -22.46 2.01 -13.69
C GLY A 616 -22.69 0.58 -14.15
N SER A 617 -22.23 0.22 -15.37
CA SER A 617 -22.20 -1.15 -15.87
C SER A 617 -20.77 -1.70 -15.83
N ASN A 618 -20.60 -3.03 -15.76
CA ASN A 618 -19.28 -3.68 -15.90
C ASN A 618 -18.21 -3.10 -14.94
N TYR A 619 -18.61 -2.71 -13.73
CA TYR A 619 -17.78 -2.04 -12.72
C TYR A 619 -17.19 -0.67 -13.10
N ILE A 620 -17.64 -0.04 -14.20
CA ILE A 620 -17.17 1.26 -14.64
C ILE A 620 -17.74 2.34 -13.71
N LYS A 621 -16.86 3.02 -12.98
CA LYS A 621 -17.19 4.16 -12.12
C LYS A 621 -17.09 5.50 -12.85
N ASP A 622 -16.12 5.61 -13.76
CA ASP A 622 -15.84 6.86 -14.49
C ASP A 622 -15.25 6.54 -15.86
N ILE A 623 -15.53 7.40 -16.84
CA ILE A 623 -14.95 7.35 -18.19
C ILE A 623 -14.35 8.71 -18.45
N ARG A 624 -13.08 8.76 -18.84
CA ARG A 624 -12.35 10.02 -19.06
C ARG A 624 -11.75 10.07 -20.44
N GLY A 625 -12.13 11.08 -21.22
CA GLY A 625 -11.40 11.47 -22.42
C GLY A 625 -10.17 12.32 -22.06
N ALA A 626 -9.06 12.08 -22.74
CA ALA A 626 -7.85 12.86 -22.64
C ALA A 626 -7.27 13.12 -24.03
N GLU A 627 -6.64 14.28 -24.19
CA GLU A 627 -5.98 14.70 -25.42
C GLU A 627 -4.57 15.19 -25.14
N GLY A 628 -3.69 15.04 -26.12
CA GLY A 628 -2.29 15.43 -25.98
C GLY A 628 -1.52 15.32 -27.29
N ASN A 629 -0.20 15.41 -27.18
CA ASN A 629 0.71 15.15 -28.28
C ASN A 629 1.65 14.03 -27.88
N PHE A 630 1.91 13.07 -28.78
CA PHE A 630 2.87 12.00 -28.49
C PHE A 630 4.25 12.58 -28.19
N THR A 631 4.78 12.27 -27.01
CA THR A 631 6.15 12.61 -26.61
C THR A 631 7.13 11.83 -27.48
N GLY A 632 8.15 12.48 -28.06
CA GLY A 632 9.13 11.84 -28.95
C GLY A 632 8.64 11.50 -30.36
N GLY A 633 7.32 11.54 -30.58
CA GLY A 633 6.67 11.44 -31.89
C GLY A 633 6.79 12.70 -32.71
N ASN A 634 6.25 12.73 -33.92
CA ASN A 634 6.18 13.92 -34.79
C ASN A 634 5.29 15.07 -34.23
N ASN A 635 5.14 15.20 -32.90
CA ASN A 635 4.11 15.97 -32.21
C ASN A 635 2.71 15.70 -32.78
N GLN A 636 2.46 14.44 -33.16
CA GLN A 636 1.13 14.02 -33.59
C GLN A 636 0.18 14.14 -32.40
N LYS A 637 -1.00 14.70 -32.66
CA LYS A 637 -2.08 14.75 -31.68
C LYS A 637 -2.65 13.36 -31.45
N TYR A 638 -3.14 13.12 -30.24
CA TYR A 638 -3.96 11.96 -29.92
C TYR A 638 -5.16 12.35 -29.07
N SER A 639 -6.20 11.52 -29.15
CA SER A 639 -7.33 11.51 -28.24
C SER A 639 -7.59 10.08 -27.77
N VAL A 640 -7.78 9.90 -26.46
CA VAL A 640 -7.83 8.58 -25.82
C VAL A 640 -8.87 8.56 -24.69
N GLY A 641 -9.49 7.40 -24.48
CA GLY A 641 -10.36 7.15 -23.35
C GLY A 641 -9.66 6.36 -22.25
N TRP A 642 -10.07 6.62 -21.01
CA TRP A 642 -9.67 5.91 -19.82
C TRP A 642 -10.91 5.44 -19.06
N TYR A 643 -10.95 4.15 -18.73
CA TYR A 643 -12.00 3.52 -17.97
C TYR A 643 -11.54 3.33 -16.53
N GLN A 644 -12.24 3.94 -15.57
CA GLN A 644 -12.05 3.65 -14.14
C GLN A 644 -12.97 2.49 -13.76
N PHE A 645 -12.40 1.31 -13.59
CA PHE A 645 -13.10 0.20 -12.96
C PHE A 645 -12.94 0.26 -11.45
N ARG A 646 -14.06 0.19 -10.73
CA ARG A 646 -14.10 0.05 -9.26
C ARG A 646 -14.93 -1.19 -8.95
N ILE A 647 -14.26 -2.28 -8.60
CA ILE A 647 -14.88 -3.57 -8.29
C ILE A 647 -15.12 -3.65 -6.78
N PRO A 648 -16.39 -3.64 -6.30
CA PRO A 648 -16.71 -3.84 -4.89
C PRO A 648 -16.49 -5.31 -4.48
N LEU A 649 -15.56 -5.56 -3.57
CA LEU A 649 -15.17 -6.92 -3.19
C LEU A 649 -16.33 -7.70 -2.56
N ARG A 650 -17.22 -7.03 -1.84
CA ARG A 650 -18.36 -7.68 -1.16
C ARG A 650 -19.49 -8.07 -2.10
N GLU A 651 -19.52 -7.59 -3.33
CA GLU A 651 -20.50 -7.99 -4.35
C GLU A 651 -19.94 -9.16 -5.16
N ILE A 652 -19.76 -10.29 -4.49
CA ILE A 652 -19.18 -11.51 -5.06
C ILE A 652 -20.08 -12.02 -6.18
N GLN A 653 -19.50 -12.18 -7.38
CA GLN A 653 -20.17 -12.82 -8.51
C GLN A 653 -19.96 -14.32 -8.49
N GLU A 654 -18.70 -14.74 -8.42
CA GLU A 654 -18.29 -16.15 -8.47
C GLU A 654 -17.18 -16.43 -7.46
N PHE A 655 -17.11 -17.69 -7.01
CA PHE A 655 -16.07 -18.16 -6.10
C PHE A 655 -15.72 -19.62 -6.38
N TYR A 656 -14.48 -19.97 -6.11
CA TYR A 656 -13.96 -21.32 -6.25
C TYR A 656 -13.45 -21.86 -4.90
N GLY A 657 -13.44 -23.19 -4.74
CA GLY A 657 -12.74 -23.84 -3.62
C GLY A 657 -13.32 -23.63 -2.21
N GLY A 658 -14.55 -23.14 -2.09
CA GLY A 658 -15.25 -23.02 -0.79
C GLY A 658 -14.71 -21.92 0.13
N ILE A 659 -14.09 -20.87 -0.42
CA ILE A 659 -13.72 -19.67 0.33
C ILE A 659 -14.97 -19.00 0.93
N GLU A 660 -14.93 -18.64 2.22
CA GLU A 660 -16.10 -18.11 2.95
C GLU A 660 -16.04 -16.60 3.22
N ASP A 661 -14.84 -16.06 3.46
CA ASP A 661 -14.64 -14.69 3.89
C ASP A 661 -13.29 -14.11 3.42
N PHE A 662 -13.08 -12.81 3.69
CA PHE A 662 -11.91 -12.05 3.25
C PHE A 662 -10.81 -11.94 4.33
N ARG A 663 -10.77 -12.85 5.31
CA ARG A 663 -9.76 -12.79 6.39
C ARG A 663 -8.39 -13.30 5.99
N SER A 664 -8.32 -14.07 4.92
CA SER A 664 -7.08 -14.67 4.42
C SER A 664 -7.05 -14.65 2.89
N ILE A 665 -6.77 -13.49 2.33
CA ILE A 665 -6.50 -13.31 0.89
C ILE A 665 -4.99 -13.17 0.71
N ARG A 666 -4.33 -14.21 0.22
CA ARG A 666 -2.85 -14.26 0.16
C ARG A 666 -2.31 -13.81 -1.19
N LEU A 667 -3.00 -14.20 -2.25
CA LEU A 667 -2.57 -14.00 -3.62
C LEU A 667 -3.66 -13.27 -4.41
N CYS A 668 -3.21 -12.51 -5.40
CA CYS A 668 -4.03 -11.96 -6.46
C CYS A 668 -3.53 -12.47 -7.80
N ALA A 669 -4.40 -13.02 -8.64
CA ALA A 669 -4.11 -13.28 -10.04
C ALA A 669 -4.97 -12.40 -10.95
N CYS A 670 -4.39 -12.04 -12.08
CA CYS A 670 -4.99 -11.29 -13.16
C CYS A 670 -4.86 -12.14 -14.43
N THR A 671 -5.99 -12.58 -15.01
CA THR A 671 -6.02 -13.57 -16.10
C THR A 671 -6.94 -13.16 -17.25
#